data_AF-A0A6C0B659-F1
#
_entry.id   AF-A0A6C0B659-F1
#
_cell.length_a   1.000
_cell.length_b   1.000
_cell.length_c   1.000
_cell.angle_alpha   90.00
_cell.angle_beta   90.00
_cell.angle_gamma   90.00
#
_symmetry.space_group_name_H-M   'P 1'
#
loop_
_entity.id
_entity.type
_entity.pdbx_description
1 polymer ?
#
loop_
_entity_poly.entity_id
_entity_poly.type
_entity_poly.pdbx_seq_one_letter_code
_entity_poly.pdbx_strand_id
1 'polypeptide(L)'
;MNYYCFFTNNNSKAFPFSIYSTRMSQKKIKSKIDSTKNVEYSETRILNRDDIQYETTIYDTDILGMPVAICLGKIDYTYNYRNVVYLPIYLMRGDTVRSQIGVYEMRLDELIHYSRNGIINNEMIIANVDPLLYSFADNEYIEAAGSDPKLYFEVESKGLTPDEVDDESSEESKVTDLQIKSPIVAAASVSPIFELDKHIDIPKLLKEELKPERGHFNDSGSVPWIQKFMESHDFRIVKTTGDGDCFFTAIQKAFHQIGQNTTVPKLRQVVADSLNVDIFEQYSVLYNMYVSEVAESESNIEKSNKAIMSLKRRYRNIPETNKEARQAIIAEIKSINEKIDGYKSDLVSAKQNRSEYSFMTDVKTLDDLRVAVQDKDYWADEHAITVLEQRLNTKFIILSEKSFRAKSLDSVMQCQVSGTRNDAVLANPDYYIMMSYTGDHYDLISYKDKNIFVFSEVPYIVKTLIVNKCIERNAGTFGLIPDFLRFQERKGISIDSAGEEPTKSSNPAVDATTVFMFHKTSAHEKPGKGSGESIELPNILKYGELSKIKDWRRMLADETPTTFTLDGKRWQTVTHYILASQFKAHSAFFSQFSLDSDSELSKDLDTATGASSKTGMYKKTQLRPKEIKPDPQFFEGRHKDARTAALNAKFRESADANKVLILTRDATLKHFMRGSPAETDDLLMEVRRGLSK
;
A
#
# COMPACT_ATOMS: atom_id res chain seq x y z
N MET A 1 -20.58 -15.05 18.92
CA MET A 1 -19.43 -14.30 19.47
C MET A 1 -18.20 -15.15 19.20
N ASN A 2 -17.14 -14.59 18.63
CA ASN A 2 -15.88 -15.33 18.49
C ASN A 2 -15.07 -15.12 19.78
N TYR A 3 -14.63 -16.21 20.40
CA TYR A 3 -13.83 -16.18 21.62
C TYR A 3 -12.36 -16.00 21.25
N TYR A 4 -11.62 -15.23 22.06
CA TYR A 4 -10.21 -14.90 21.80
C TYR A 4 -9.32 -15.52 22.86
N CYS A 5 -8.10 -15.86 22.45
CA CYS A 5 -7.04 -16.38 23.29
C CYS A 5 -5.89 -15.39 23.34
N PHE A 6 -5.44 -15.07 24.54
CA PHE A 6 -4.29 -14.23 24.80
C PHE A 6 -3.15 -15.06 25.38
N PHE A 7 -2.02 -15.11 24.67
CA PHE A 7 -0.86 -15.89 25.09
C PHE A 7 -0.11 -15.17 26.21
N THR A 8 -0.22 -15.64 27.47
CA THR A 8 0.48 -15.06 28.62
C THR A 8 1.58 -15.97 29.16
N ASN A 9 2.56 -15.38 29.85
CA ASN A 9 3.74 -16.09 30.35
C ASN A 9 3.48 -16.96 31.61
N ASN A 10 2.23 -17.13 32.04
CA ASN A 10 1.87 -17.75 33.32
C ASN A 10 1.96 -19.29 33.35
N ASN A 11 2.56 -19.94 32.34
CA ASN A 11 2.78 -21.38 32.31
C ASN A 11 4.02 -21.84 33.10
N SER A 12 4.18 -21.33 34.32
CA SER A 12 5.17 -21.81 35.30
C SER A 12 4.49 -22.46 36.52
N LYS A 13 3.49 -23.30 36.29
CA LYS A 13 3.14 -24.38 37.24
C LYS A 13 3.19 -25.72 36.51
N ALA A 14 4.40 -26.11 36.13
CA ALA A 14 4.70 -27.51 35.86
C ALA A 14 4.49 -28.30 37.17
N PHE A 15 3.53 -29.21 37.19
CA PHE A 15 3.50 -30.28 38.19
C PHE A 15 4.79 -31.11 38.10
N PRO A 16 5.32 -31.61 39.22
CA PRO A 16 6.70 -32.04 39.33
C PRO A 16 6.88 -33.40 38.68
N PHE A 17 7.49 -33.43 37.50
CA PHE A 17 8.23 -34.60 37.07
C PHE A 17 9.71 -34.24 37.02
N SER A 18 10.37 -34.61 38.12
CA SER A 18 11.80 -34.92 38.27
C SER A 18 12.73 -34.35 37.19
N ILE A 19 13.36 -33.22 37.53
CA ILE A 19 14.57 -32.74 36.86
C ILE A 19 15.68 -33.77 37.12
N TYR A 20 15.98 -34.59 36.11
CA TYR A 20 17.34 -35.10 35.93
C TYR A 20 17.90 -34.53 34.63
N SER A 21 18.88 -33.64 34.82
CA SER A 21 19.84 -33.22 33.81
C SER A 21 20.43 -34.44 33.09
N THR A 22 20.09 -34.57 31.82
CA THR A 22 20.89 -35.24 30.79
C THR A 22 20.56 -34.53 29.48
N ARG A 23 21.56 -34.33 28.61
CA ARG A 23 21.38 -33.79 27.25
C ARG A 23 20.32 -34.62 26.51
N MET A 24 19.05 -34.26 26.60
CA MET A 24 18.02 -34.81 25.74
C MET A 24 18.12 -34.10 24.41
N SER A 25 18.44 -34.84 23.35
CA SER A 25 18.23 -34.36 21.99
C SER A 25 16.77 -33.93 21.88
N GLN A 26 16.53 -32.64 21.64
CA GLN A 26 15.18 -32.15 21.40
C GLN A 26 14.62 -32.91 20.20
N LYS A 27 13.58 -33.72 20.42
CA LYS A 27 12.99 -34.56 19.38
C LYS A 27 12.45 -33.62 18.30
N LYS A 28 12.72 -33.97 17.03
CA LYS A 28 12.32 -33.16 15.89
C LYS A 28 11.41 -33.96 14.98
N ILE A 29 10.42 -33.27 14.42
CA ILE A 29 9.54 -33.80 13.38
C ILE A 29 9.90 -33.14 12.05
N LYS A 30 9.82 -33.90 10.96
CA LYS A 30 10.14 -33.40 9.62
C LYS A 30 8.92 -32.81 8.95
N SER A 31 9.11 -31.73 8.19
CA SER A 31 8.09 -31.18 7.30
C SER A 31 7.59 -32.25 6.31
N LYS A 32 6.27 -32.25 6.04
CA LYS A 32 5.63 -33.07 5.01
C LYS A 32 5.65 -32.40 3.64
N ILE A 33 5.79 -31.07 3.60
CA ILE A 33 5.72 -30.29 2.34
C ILE A 33 7.09 -29.89 1.78
N ASP A 34 8.15 -29.91 2.59
CA ASP A 34 9.53 -29.73 2.12
C ASP A 34 10.02 -30.97 1.37
N SER A 35 10.23 -30.83 0.06
CA SER A 35 10.74 -31.89 -0.82
C SER A 35 12.15 -32.35 -0.45
N THR A 36 12.93 -31.51 0.24
CA THR A 36 14.32 -31.80 0.63
C THR A 36 14.44 -32.53 1.97
N LYS A 37 13.35 -32.63 2.74
CA LYS A 37 13.28 -33.26 4.09
C LYS A 37 14.30 -32.71 5.10
N ASN A 38 14.69 -31.44 4.93
CA ASN A 38 15.65 -30.73 5.76
C ASN A 38 14.99 -29.70 6.67
N VAL A 39 13.72 -29.34 6.42
CA VAL A 39 12.91 -28.57 7.37
C VAL A 39 12.47 -29.48 8.50
N GLU A 40 12.84 -29.11 9.73
CA GLU A 40 12.56 -29.87 10.95
C GLU A 40 12.04 -28.94 12.05
N TYR A 41 10.94 -29.31 12.69
CA TYR A 41 10.37 -28.59 13.82
C TYR A 41 10.75 -29.28 15.12
N SER A 42 11.34 -28.55 16.06
CA SER A 42 11.62 -29.04 17.40
C SER A 42 10.31 -29.19 18.17
N GLU A 43 10.07 -30.39 18.71
CA GLU A 43 8.93 -30.62 19.59
C GLU A 43 9.08 -29.79 20.87
N THR A 44 7.97 -29.16 21.26
CA THR A 44 7.91 -28.33 22.46
C THR A 44 6.49 -28.33 23.01
N ARG A 45 6.36 -28.18 24.32
CA ARG A 45 5.07 -27.98 25.00
C ARG A 45 4.87 -26.54 25.45
N ILE A 46 5.93 -25.73 25.43
CA ILE A 46 5.87 -24.32 25.83
C ILE A 46 5.44 -23.43 24.66
N LEU A 47 4.90 -22.25 24.98
CA LEU A 47 4.57 -21.23 23.99
C LEU A 47 5.82 -20.83 23.20
N ASN A 48 5.65 -20.62 21.89
CA ASN A 48 6.67 -19.95 21.11
C ASN A 48 6.85 -18.54 21.68
N ARG A 49 8.11 -18.10 21.81
CA ARG A 49 8.44 -16.79 22.40
C ARG A 49 7.81 -15.66 21.60
N ASP A 50 7.76 -15.81 20.28
CA ASP A 50 7.21 -14.81 19.38
C ASP A 50 5.67 -14.70 19.45
N ASP A 51 5.03 -15.71 20.04
CA ASP A 51 3.58 -15.75 20.29
C ASP A 51 3.21 -15.23 21.68
N ILE A 52 4.17 -14.94 22.57
CA ILE A 52 3.86 -14.34 23.87
C ILE A 52 3.28 -12.94 23.65
N GLN A 53 2.19 -12.62 24.35
CA GLN A 53 1.37 -11.40 24.18
C GLN A 53 0.68 -11.27 22.82
N TYR A 54 0.66 -12.33 22.00
CA TYR A 54 -0.17 -12.39 20.81
C TYR A 54 -1.62 -12.72 21.20
N GLU A 55 -2.57 -12.06 20.53
CA GLU A 55 -4.01 -12.36 20.66
C GLU A 55 -4.51 -12.99 19.36
N THR A 56 -5.15 -14.15 19.47
CA THR A 56 -5.67 -14.92 18.35
C THR A 56 -7.09 -15.39 18.64
N THR A 57 -7.80 -15.87 17.63
CA THR A 57 -9.16 -16.43 17.82
C THR A 57 -9.07 -17.89 18.27
N ILE A 58 -10.00 -18.32 19.11
CA ILE A 58 -10.21 -19.72 19.45
C ILE A 58 -11.04 -20.36 18.34
N TYR A 59 -10.61 -21.51 17.85
CA TYR A 59 -11.28 -22.28 16.81
C TYR A 59 -11.71 -23.63 17.38
N ASP A 60 -12.88 -24.13 16.96
CA ASP A 60 -13.19 -25.55 17.08
C ASP A 60 -12.57 -26.31 15.91
N THR A 61 -12.07 -27.51 16.18
CA THR A 61 -11.57 -28.40 15.13
C THR A 61 -11.49 -29.82 15.66
N ASP A 62 -11.29 -30.78 14.75
CA ASP A 62 -11.05 -32.18 15.09
C ASP A 62 -9.56 -32.49 14.96
N ILE A 63 -8.94 -32.90 16.07
CA ILE A 63 -7.56 -33.42 16.08
C ILE A 63 -7.61 -34.89 16.49
N LEU A 64 -7.14 -35.77 15.60
CA LEU A 64 -7.16 -37.23 15.78
C LEU A 64 -8.56 -37.81 16.06
N GLY A 65 -9.60 -37.18 15.52
CA GLY A 65 -11.00 -37.62 15.70
C GLY A 65 -11.63 -37.18 17.03
N MET A 66 -10.99 -36.27 17.76
CA MET A 66 -11.54 -35.65 18.97
C MET A 66 -11.78 -34.15 18.74
N PRO A 67 -12.96 -33.63 19.12
CA PRO A 67 -13.27 -32.21 19.03
C PRO A 67 -12.48 -31.45 20.10
N VAL A 68 -11.71 -30.46 19.67
CA VAL A 68 -10.81 -29.67 20.53
C VAL A 68 -10.89 -28.18 20.22
N ALA A 69 -10.65 -27.37 21.24
CA ALA A 69 -10.50 -25.92 21.08
C ALA A 69 -9.03 -25.57 20.90
N ILE A 70 -8.69 -24.88 19.81
CA ILE A 70 -7.32 -24.51 19.48
C ILE A 70 -7.16 -23.03 19.19
N CYS A 71 -5.91 -22.59 19.29
CA CYS A 71 -5.46 -21.25 18.93
C CYS A 71 -4.25 -21.38 18.01
N LEU A 72 -4.15 -20.50 17.02
CA LEU A 72 -2.98 -20.46 16.14
C LEU A 72 -2.06 -19.32 16.54
N GLY A 73 -0.76 -19.62 16.59
CA GLY A 73 0.30 -18.62 16.71
C GLY A 73 0.46 -17.78 15.44
N LYS A 74 1.42 -16.86 15.46
CA LYS A 74 1.81 -16.07 14.29
C LYS A 74 2.35 -16.98 13.19
N ILE A 75 2.29 -16.47 11.96
CA ILE A 75 3.03 -17.10 10.86
C ILE A 75 4.51 -16.91 11.10
N ASP A 76 5.22 -18.03 11.05
CA ASP A 76 6.66 -18.10 11.14
C ASP A 76 7.25 -18.30 9.73
N TYR A 77 8.13 -17.38 9.35
CA TYR A 77 8.82 -17.32 8.06
C TYR A 77 10.23 -17.91 8.09
N THR A 78 10.64 -18.59 9.17
CA THR A 78 11.99 -19.15 9.36
C THR A 78 12.48 -19.98 8.17
N TYR A 79 11.57 -20.64 7.45
CA TYR A 79 11.88 -21.49 6.30
C TYR A 79 11.47 -20.89 4.94
N ASN A 80 11.27 -19.57 4.84
CA ASN A 80 10.85 -18.89 3.62
C ASN A 80 11.76 -19.17 2.40
N TYR A 81 13.07 -19.31 2.62
CA TYR A 81 14.08 -19.61 1.61
C TYR A 81 13.90 -21.01 1.00
N ARG A 82 13.11 -21.88 1.65
CA ARG A 82 12.68 -23.19 1.13
C ARG A 82 11.21 -23.17 0.68
N ASN A 83 10.61 -22.00 0.58
CA ASN A 83 9.20 -21.79 0.27
C ASN A 83 8.28 -22.53 1.27
N VAL A 84 8.63 -22.52 2.56
CA VAL A 84 7.82 -23.08 3.66
C VAL A 84 7.59 -22.01 4.72
N VAL A 85 6.34 -21.81 5.09
CA VAL A 85 5.91 -21.02 6.26
C VAL A 85 5.00 -21.86 7.13
N TYR A 86 4.90 -21.54 8.42
CA TYR A 86 4.08 -22.34 9.33
C TYR A 86 3.43 -21.54 10.45
N LEU A 87 2.35 -22.07 11.03
CA LEU A 87 1.69 -21.51 12.22
C LEU A 87 1.73 -22.53 13.36
N PRO A 88 2.23 -22.17 14.55
CA PRO A 88 2.12 -23.00 15.75
C PRO A 88 0.66 -23.30 16.13
N ILE A 89 0.38 -24.54 16.51
CA ILE A 89 -0.93 -24.99 16.99
C ILE A 89 -0.88 -25.10 18.51
N TYR A 90 -1.78 -24.39 19.18
CA TYR A 90 -1.90 -24.37 20.63
C TYR A 90 -3.23 -24.95 21.08
N LEU A 91 -3.17 -25.87 22.04
CA LEU A 91 -4.36 -26.52 22.60
C LEU A 91 -4.89 -25.74 23.81
N MET A 92 -6.19 -25.45 23.82
CA MET A 92 -6.84 -24.68 24.88
C MET A 92 -7.40 -25.56 26.00
N ARG A 93 -7.39 -25.04 27.23
CA ARG A 93 -8.12 -25.59 28.37
C ARG A 93 -8.67 -24.44 29.22
N GLY A 94 -9.99 -24.21 29.14
CA GLY A 94 -10.60 -23.02 29.75
C GLY A 94 -9.94 -21.74 29.25
N ASP A 95 -9.62 -20.80 30.14
CA ASP A 95 -9.02 -19.52 29.71
C ASP A 95 -7.50 -19.57 29.50
N THR A 96 -6.90 -20.76 29.44
CA THR A 96 -5.45 -20.93 29.37
C THR A 96 -5.00 -21.80 28.20
N VAL A 97 -3.82 -21.47 27.65
CA VAL A 97 -3.15 -22.31 26.65
C VAL A 97 -2.37 -23.40 27.37
N ARG A 98 -2.72 -24.66 27.09
CA ARG A 98 -2.11 -25.81 27.77
C ARG A 98 -0.75 -26.19 27.20
N SER A 99 -0.64 -26.29 25.87
CA SER A 99 0.61 -26.64 25.20
C SER A 99 0.58 -26.34 23.71
N GLN A 100 1.75 -26.09 23.13
CA GLN A 100 1.96 -26.25 21.69
C GLN A 100 1.93 -27.74 21.34
N ILE A 101 1.21 -28.12 20.28
CA ILE A 101 1.01 -29.54 19.92
C ILE A 101 1.44 -29.87 18.48
N GLY A 102 1.75 -28.86 17.67
CA GLY A 102 2.16 -29.05 16.29
C GLY A 102 2.22 -27.73 15.52
N VAL A 103 2.23 -27.84 14.20
CA VAL A 103 2.22 -26.70 13.27
C VAL A 103 1.28 -26.97 12.08
N TYR A 104 0.69 -25.92 11.53
CA TYR A 104 0.16 -25.91 10.16
C TYR A 104 1.24 -25.40 9.23
N GLU A 105 1.72 -26.21 8.29
CA GLU A 105 2.73 -25.82 7.32
C GLU A 105 2.11 -25.60 5.94
N MET A 106 2.54 -24.55 5.24
CA MET A 106 2.12 -24.25 3.87
C MET A 106 3.26 -23.64 3.08
N ARG A 107 3.12 -23.61 1.75
CA ARG A 107 4.12 -22.94 0.92
C ARG A 107 3.91 -21.43 0.95
N LEU A 108 4.99 -20.65 0.95
CA LEU A 108 4.93 -19.19 1.00
C LEU A 108 4.14 -18.61 -0.20
N ASP A 109 4.31 -19.21 -1.39
CA ASP A 109 3.55 -18.85 -2.60
C ASP A 109 2.05 -19.19 -2.52
N GLU A 110 1.65 -20.09 -1.62
CA GLU A 110 0.24 -20.45 -1.38
C GLU A 110 -0.41 -19.58 -0.29
N LEU A 111 0.39 -18.84 0.49
CA LEU A 111 -0.10 -18.02 1.60
C LEU A 111 -1.14 -16.99 1.16
N ILE A 112 -1.01 -16.48 -0.07
CA ILE A 112 -1.95 -15.53 -0.67
C ILE A 112 -3.36 -16.10 -0.83
N HIS A 113 -3.52 -17.42 -0.97
CA HIS A 113 -4.82 -18.08 -1.09
C HIS A 113 -5.59 -18.08 0.24
N TYR A 114 -4.86 -18.02 1.35
CA TYR A 114 -5.41 -17.92 2.69
C TYR A 114 -5.46 -16.47 3.19
N SER A 115 -5.18 -15.49 2.32
CA SER A 115 -5.18 -14.06 2.66
C SER A 115 -6.30 -13.32 1.93
N ARG A 116 -7.08 -12.51 2.66
CA ARG A 116 -8.07 -11.58 2.07
C ARG A 116 -7.81 -10.18 2.60
N ASN A 117 -7.60 -9.23 1.69
CA ASN A 117 -7.27 -7.83 2.02
C ASN A 117 -6.03 -7.68 2.93
N GLY A 118 -5.08 -8.61 2.86
CA GLY A 118 -3.87 -8.60 3.69
C GLY A 118 -4.04 -9.20 5.10
N ILE A 119 -5.19 -9.83 5.39
CA ILE A 119 -5.43 -10.55 6.64
C ILE A 119 -5.49 -12.05 6.34
N ILE A 120 -4.73 -12.83 7.10
CA ILE A 120 -4.72 -14.29 7.02
C ILE A 120 -6.01 -14.85 7.62
N ASN A 121 -6.66 -15.73 6.87
CA ASN A 121 -7.87 -16.41 7.23
C ASN A 121 -7.53 -17.81 7.80
N ASN A 122 -7.37 -17.87 9.12
CA ASN A 122 -7.04 -19.08 9.85
C ASN A 122 -8.12 -20.17 9.73
N GLU A 123 -9.39 -19.83 9.57
CA GLU A 123 -10.47 -20.81 9.35
C GLU A 123 -10.25 -21.57 8.03
N MET A 124 -9.81 -20.86 6.98
CA MET A 124 -9.45 -21.51 5.71
C MET A 124 -8.21 -22.38 5.84
N ILE A 125 -7.25 -22.02 6.70
CA ILE A 125 -6.08 -22.85 6.95
C ILE A 125 -6.49 -24.14 7.64
N ILE A 126 -7.25 -24.04 8.74
CA ILE A 126 -7.74 -25.19 9.52
C ILE A 126 -8.57 -26.13 8.64
N ALA A 127 -9.38 -25.58 7.72
CA ALA A 127 -10.23 -26.39 6.85
C ALA A 127 -9.51 -27.05 5.67
N ASN A 128 -8.35 -26.55 5.23
CA ASN A 128 -7.71 -26.97 3.98
C ASN A 128 -6.26 -27.47 4.13
N VAL A 129 -5.68 -27.37 5.32
CA VAL A 129 -4.30 -27.79 5.61
C VAL A 129 -4.34 -28.82 6.73
N ASP A 130 -3.74 -29.98 6.52
CA ASP A 130 -3.63 -31.00 7.57
C ASP A 130 -2.60 -30.57 8.62
N PRO A 131 -2.89 -30.71 9.93
CA PRO A 131 -1.93 -30.38 10.97
C PRO A 131 -0.75 -31.37 10.97
N LEU A 132 0.44 -30.84 11.22
CA LEU A 132 1.64 -31.62 11.51
C LEU A 132 1.85 -31.65 13.03
N LEU A 133 1.37 -32.72 13.67
CA LEU A 133 1.43 -32.89 15.12
C LEU A 133 2.80 -33.38 15.60
N TYR A 134 3.19 -32.93 16.79
CA TYR A 134 4.34 -33.46 17.51
C TYR A 134 4.09 -34.90 17.97
N SER A 135 5.15 -35.70 18.09
CA SER A 135 4.98 -37.14 18.37
C SER A 135 4.39 -37.45 19.75
N PHE A 136 4.44 -36.52 20.71
CA PHE A 136 3.79 -36.66 22.00
C PHE A 136 2.30 -36.27 22.00
N ALA A 137 1.80 -35.62 20.94
CA ALA A 137 0.41 -35.18 20.83
C ALA A 137 -0.44 -36.32 20.24
N ASP A 138 -0.45 -37.46 20.93
CA ASP A 138 -1.25 -38.64 20.60
C ASP A 138 -2.66 -38.58 21.22
N ASN A 139 -3.47 -39.60 20.96
CA ASN A 139 -4.85 -39.67 21.46
C ASN A 139 -4.92 -39.53 22.99
N GLU A 140 -4.06 -40.23 23.71
CA GLU A 140 -4.03 -40.19 25.18
C GLU A 140 -3.69 -38.78 25.70
N TYR A 141 -2.74 -38.09 25.05
CA TYR A 141 -2.35 -36.74 25.43
C TYR A 141 -3.46 -35.72 25.16
N ILE A 142 -4.10 -35.77 23.99
CA ILE A 142 -5.17 -34.84 23.63
C ILE A 142 -6.40 -35.04 24.52
N GLU A 143 -6.77 -36.28 24.85
CA GLU A 143 -7.85 -36.58 25.80
C GLU A 143 -7.51 -36.08 27.21
N ALA A 144 -6.31 -36.38 27.71
CA ALA A 144 -5.85 -35.92 29.03
C ALA A 144 -5.64 -34.40 29.11
N ALA A 145 -5.56 -33.71 27.97
CA ALA A 145 -5.45 -32.26 27.91
C ALA A 145 -6.75 -31.56 28.34
N GLY A 146 -7.90 -32.22 28.20
CA GLY A 146 -9.20 -31.71 28.64
C GLY A 146 -9.62 -30.44 27.88
N SER A 147 -9.33 -30.38 26.58
CA SER A 147 -9.81 -29.32 25.69
C SER A 147 -11.25 -29.61 25.29
N ASP A 148 -12.17 -28.68 25.51
CA ASP A 148 -13.59 -28.83 25.16
C ASP A 148 -14.09 -27.57 24.43
N PRO A 149 -14.41 -27.66 23.12
CA PRO A 149 -15.00 -26.57 22.35
C PRO A 149 -16.28 -25.99 22.95
N LYS A 150 -17.08 -26.78 23.67
CA LYS A 150 -18.38 -26.34 24.19
C LYS A 150 -18.28 -25.16 25.15
N LEU A 151 -17.14 -25.03 25.85
CA LEU A 151 -16.84 -23.90 26.74
C LEU A 151 -16.82 -22.54 26.01
N TYR A 152 -16.68 -22.54 24.68
CA TYR A 152 -16.53 -21.32 23.88
C TYR A 152 -17.62 -21.16 22.82
N PHE A 153 -18.48 -22.14 22.56
CA PHE A 153 -19.38 -22.06 21.39
C PHE A 153 -20.85 -22.41 21.66
N GLU A 154 -21.25 -22.74 22.89
CA GLU A 154 -22.67 -22.91 23.22
C GLU A 154 -23.39 -21.55 23.47
N VAL A 155 -24.48 -21.33 22.71
CA VAL A 155 -25.37 -20.17 22.84
C VAL A 155 -26.51 -20.53 23.79
N GLU A 156 -26.50 -19.99 25.01
CA GLU A 156 -27.70 -20.03 25.85
C GLU A 156 -28.66 -18.89 25.49
N SER A 157 -29.82 -19.29 24.99
CA SER A 157 -31.04 -18.48 24.92
C SER A 157 -31.74 -18.47 26.28
N LYS A 158 -31.75 -17.33 26.99
CA LYS A 158 -32.72 -16.87 28.02
C LYS A 158 -32.28 -15.46 28.40
N GLY A 159 -33.05 -14.40 28.24
CA GLY A 159 -34.37 -14.17 28.82
C GLY A 159 -34.21 -13.07 29.89
N LEU A 160 -34.61 -11.84 29.56
CA LEU A 160 -34.60 -10.66 30.43
C LEU A 160 -35.37 -10.90 31.75
N THR A 161 -34.78 -10.52 32.89
CA THR A 161 -35.42 -9.72 33.96
C THR A 161 -34.36 -9.01 34.83
N PRO A 162 -34.68 -7.85 35.43
CA PRO A 162 -33.76 -7.00 36.19
C PRO A 162 -33.77 -7.26 37.70
N ASP A 163 -32.76 -6.69 38.35
CA ASP A 163 -32.52 -6.53 39.80
C ASP A 163 -31.96 -7.75 40.55
N GLU A 164 -30.70 -7.67 41.01
CA GLU A 164 -30.39 -7.29 42.39
C GLU A 164 -28.90 -6.94 42.54
N VAL A 165 -28.67 -5.90 43.33
CA VAL A 165 -27.40 -5.33 43.73
C VAL A 165 -26.83 -6.23 44.83
N ASP A 166 -25.58 -6.67 44.72
CA ASP A 166 -24.72 -6.63 45.90
C ASP A 166 -23.23 -6.51 45.55
N ASP A 167 -22.60 -5.70 46.37
CA ASP A 167 -21.26 -5.15 46.34
C ASP A 167 -20.38 -6.03 47.22
N GLU A 168 -19.28 -6.60 46.70
CA GLU A 168 -18.17 -6.98 47.59
C GLU A 168 -16.82 -7.06 46.85
N SER A 169 -16.07 -5.97 47.04
CA SER A 169 -14.63 -5.90 47.29
C SER A 169 -13.66 -6.58 46.32
N SER A 170 -13.13 -5.76 45.41
CA SER A 170 -11.83 -5.99 44.77
C SER A 170 -10.68 -5.65 45.73
N GLU A 171 -9.91 -6.64 46.16
CA GLU A 171 -8.58 -6.38 46.75
C GLU A 171 -7.51 -6.26 45.66
N GLU A 172 -6.77 -5.16 45.79
CA GLU A 172 -5.67 -4.71 44.95
C GLU A 172 -4.51 -5.72 44.89
N SER A 173 -3.87 -5.80 43.72
CA SER A 173 -2.44 -6.11 43.64
C SER A 173 -1.75 -5.03 42.81
N LYS A 174 -1.19 -4.05 43.54
CA LYS A 174 -0.36 -2.96 43.05
C LYS A 174 0.94 -3.50 42.45
N VAL A 175 1.19 -3.24 41.17
CA VAL A 175 2.56 -3.18 40.62
C VAL A 175 2.68 -2.01 39.65
N THR A 176 3.24 -0.93 40.20
CA THR A 176 3.99 0.19 39.60
C THR A 176 3.35 1.04 38.49
N ASP A 177 2.91 2.22 38.94
CA ASP A 177 2.78 3.49 38.22
C ASP A 177 3.74 3.66 37.03
N LEU A 178 3.19 3.60 35.83
CA LEU A 178 3.56 4.54 34.77
C LEU A 178 2.42 5.56 34.71
N GLN A 179 2.72 6.78 35.14
CA GLN A 179 1.83 7.93 35.10
C GLN A 179 1.16 8.04 33.73
N ILE A 180 -0.09 7.59 33.64
CA ILE A 180 -1.01 8.02 32.60
C ILE A 180 -1.27 9.48 32.90
N LYS A 181 -0.59 10.38 32.19
CA LYS A 181 -1.06 11.76 32.09
C LYS A 181 -2.44 11.68 31.46
N SER A 182 -3.49 11.85 32.26
CA SER A 182 -4.82 12.19 31.76
C SER A 182 -4.66 13.36 30.78
N PRO A 183 -5.09 13.25 29.50
CA PRO A 183 -5.00 14.34 28.54
C PRO A 183 -6.17 15.31 28.74
N ILE A 184 -6.42 15.70 29.99
CA ILE A 184 -7.35 16.76 30.34
C ILE A 184 -6.48 17.82 31.01
N VAL A 185 -6.05 18.78 30.20
CA VAL A 185 -5.29 20.00 30.57
C VAL A 185 -3.77 19.79 30.81
N ALA A 186 -3.04 19.40 29.76
CA ALA A 186 -1.63 19.74 29.58
C ALA A 186 -1.36 19.72 28.05
N ALA A 187 -1.43 20.84 27.31
CA ALA A 187 -0.63 22.04 27.53
C ALA A 187 -1.45 23.33 27.40
N ALA A 188 -1.45 24.11 28.47
CA ALA A 188 -1.57 25.56 28.38
C ALA A 188 -0.25 26.13 27.84
N SER A 189 0.10 25.82 26.59
CA SER A 189 0.98 26.71 25.82
C SER A 189 0.05 27.57 24.98
N VAL A 190 -0.06 28.86 25.33
CA VAL A 190 -0.55 29.86 24.38
C VAL A 190 0.53 29.95 23.31
N SER A 191 0.54 28.98 22.39
CA SER A 191 1.28 29.12 21.14
C SER A 191 0.72 30.36 20.44
N PRO A 192 1.53 31.23 19.84
CA PRO A 192 1.04 32.41 19.12
C PRO A 192 0.00 32.08 18.02
N ILE A 193 -0.08 30.81 17.64
CA ILE A 193 -1.00 30.26 16.64
C ILE A 193 -2.41 30.05 17.19
N PHE A 194 -2.57 29.77 18.50
CA PHE A 194 -3.84 29.35 19.10
C PHE A 194 -4.27 30.20 20.29
N GLU A 195 -5.56 30.47 20.35
CA GLU A 195 -6.25 31.09 21.49
C GLU A 195 -7.18 30.06 22.13
N LEU A 196 -7.15 29.92 23.45
CA LEU A 196 -7.97 28.96 24.16
C LEU A 196 -9.37 29.52 24.44
N ASP A 197 -10.39 28.86 23.90
CA ASP A 197 -11.78 29.07 24.23
C ASP A 197 -12.28 28.02 25.24
N LYS A 198 -12.54 28.48 26.46
CA LYS A 198 -12.99 27.64 27.57
C LYS A 198 -14.49 27.36 27.55
N HIS A 199 -15.24 27.97 26.64
CA HIS A 199 -16.70 27.82 26.55
C HIS A 199 -17.12 26.72 25.58
N ILE A 200 -16.17 26.11 24.87
CA ILE A 200 -16.43 24.98 23.98
C ILE A 200 -16.60 23.70 24.79
N ASP A 201 -17.68 22.99 24.52
CA ASP A 201 -17.90 21.64 25.06
C ASP A 201 -17.01 20.65 24.30
N ILE A 202 -15.92 20.23 24.95
CA ILE A 202 -14.92 19.35 24.36
C ILE A 202 -15.48 17.92 24.35
N PRO A 203 -15.58 17.26 23.18
CA PRO A 203 -16.04 15.88 23.12
C PRO A 203 -15.18 14.95 23.98
N LYS A 204 -15.85 14.02 24.67
CA LYS A 204 -15.18 12.99 25.47
C LYS A 204 -14.20 12.18 24.60
N LEU A 205 -13.15 11.69 25.24
CA LEU A 205 -12.19 10.80 24.60
C LEU A 205 -12.91 9.52 24.12
N LEU A 206 -12.71 9.16 22.86
CA LEU A 206 -13.14 7.87 22.32
C LEU A 206 -12.33 6.75 22.96
N LYS A 207 -12.99 5.62 23.18
CA LYS A 207 -12.32 4.40 23.66
C LYS A 207 -11.35 3.91 22.57
N GLU A 208 -10.16 3.47 22.98
CA GLU A 208 -9.21 2.86 22.04
C GLU A 208 -9.81 1.59 21.42
N GLU A 209 -9.81 1.54 20.10
CA GLU A 209 -10.19 0.35 19.34
C GLU A 209 -8.99 -0.60 19.22
N LEU A 210 -9.10 -1.77 19.85
CA LEU A 210 -8.08 -2.83 19.77
C LEU A 210 -8.27 -3.75 18.56
N LYS A 211 -9.42 -3.67 17.90
CA LYS A 211 -9.80 -4.48 16.74
C LYS A 211 -10.78 -3.70 15.86
N PRO A 212 -10.96 -4.06 14.58
CA PRO A 212 -11.87 -3.32 13.73
C PRO A 212 -13.31 -3.56 14.20
N GLU A 213 -14.02 -2.47 14.51
CA GLU A 213 -15.45 -2.53 14.80
C GLU A 213 -16.21 -2.80 13.49
N ARG A 214 -16.48 -4.07 13.20
CA ARG A 214 -17.33 -4.45 12.07
C ARG A 214 -18.79 -4.27 12.48
N GLY A 215 -19.30 -3.05 12.31
CA GLY A 215 -20.73 -2.84 12.23
C GLY A 215 -21.33 -3.62 11.04
N HIS A 216 -22.65 -3.82 11.04
CA HIS A 216 -23.37 -4.31 9.85
C HIS A 216 -23.36 -3.23 8.77
N PHE A 217 -22.23 -3.00 8.11
CA PHE A 217 -22.15 -2.11 6.96
C PHE A 217 -22.91 -2.74 5.81
N ASN A 218 -23.95 -2.05 5.34
CA ASN A 218 -24.70 -2.44 4.16
C ASN A 218 -24.58 -1.34 3.11
N ASP A 219 -24.08 -1.69 1.92
CA ASP A 219 -23.93 -0.73 0.83
C ASP A 219 -25.30 -0.42 0.22
N SER A 220 -25.96 0.61 0.74
CA SER A 220 -27.23 1.12 0.22
C SER A 220 -27.06 1.93 -1.08
N GLY A 221 -25.87 1.93 -1.70
CA GLY A 221 -25.54 2.67 -2.92
C GLY A 221 -25.30 4.17 -2.71
N SER A 222 -25.95 4.79 -1.73
CA SER A 222 -25.95 6.24 -1.46
C SER A 222 -24.94 6.74 -0.41
N VAL A 223 -24.17 5.85 0.22
CA VAL A 223 -23.23 6.25 1.29
C VAL A 223 -21.98 6.97 0.75
N PRO A 224 -21.40 7.93 1.50
CA PRO A 224 -20.16 8.60 1.13
C PRO A 224 -19.01 7.64 0.82
N TRP A 225 -18.08 8.07 -0.04
CA TRP A 225 -16.96 7.24 -0.50
C TRP A 225 -16.12 6.69 0.67
N ILE A 226 -15.89 7.51 1.70
CA ILE A 226 -15.08 7.12 2.86
C ILE A 226 -15.74 6.00 3.66
N GLN A 227 -17.07 6.00 3.75
CA GLN A 227 -17.82 4.92 4.40
C GLN A 227 -17.73 3.62 3.60
N LYS A 228 -17.78 3.70 2.26
CA LYS A 228 -17.56 2.53 1.38
C LYS A 228 -16.16 1.98 1.49
N PHE A 229 -15.16 2.87 1.54
CA PHE A 229 -13.76 2.47 1.60
C PHE A 229 -13.39 1.87 2.95
N MET A 230 -13.92 2.41 4.05
CA MET A 230 -13.67 1.93 5.41
C MET A 230 -14.66 0.85 5.88
N GLU A 231 -15.67 0.52 5.07
CA GLU A 231 -16.78 -0.38 5.43
C GLU A 231 -17.41 -0.03 6.80
N SER A 232 -17.64 1.26 7.04
CA SER A 232 -18.17 1.76 8.32
C SER A 232 -19.01 3.03 8.15
N HIS A 233 -20.13 3.09 8.87
CA HIS A 233 -21.02 4.26 8.90
C HIS A 233 -20.55 5.37 9.87
N ASP A 234 -19.50 5.14 10.65
CA ASP A 234 -19.03 6.10 11.67
C ASP A 234 -18.18 7.24 11.09
N PHE A 235 -17.78 7.13 9.82
CA PHE A 235 -17.07 8.18 9.11
C PHE A 235 -18.03 9.20 8.50
N ARG A 236 -17.66 10.48 8.50
CA ARG A 236 -18.35 11.55 7.75
C ARG A 236 -17.36 12.44 7.03
N ILE A 237 -17.84 13.11 5.98
CA ILE A 237 -17.13 14.20 5.32
C ILE A 237 -17.69 15.52 5.86
N VAL A 238 -16.84 16.32 6.48
CA VAL A 238 -17.14 17.69 6.93
C VAL A 238 -16.61 18.64 5.87
N LYS A 239 -17.54 19.22 5.11
CA LYS A 239 -17.21 20.06 3.95
C LYS A 239 -16.45 21.33 4.34
N THR A 240 -15.43 21.70 3.57
CA THR A 240 -14.77 23.00 3.65
C THR A 240 -15.16 23.90 2.46
N THR A 241 -14.73 25.16 2.48
CA THR A 241 -14.94 26.08 1.37
C THR A 241 -13.91 25.81 0.27
N GLY A 242 -14.37 25.72 -0.98
CA GLY A 242 -13.52 25.50 -2.16
C GLY A 242 -12.90 26.79 -2.68
N ASP A 243 -12.25 27.56 -1.81
CA ASP A 243 -11.77 28.92 -2.08
C ASP A 243 -10.24 29.05 -1.99
N GLY A 244 -9.52 27.93 -1.96
CA GLY A 244 -8.06 27.88 -1.77
C GLY A 244 -7.61 27.78 -0.31
N ASP A 245 -8.51 28.04 0.65
CA ASP A 245 -8.24 27.92 2.08
C ASP A 245 -8.59 26.55 2.67
N CYS A 246 -9.20 25.65 1.89
CA CYS A 246 -9.77 24.37 2.33
C CYS A 246 -8.90 23.56 3.31
N PHE A 247 -7.60 23.45 3.06
CA PHE A 247 -6.65 22.76 3.96
C PHE A 247 -6.54 23.47 5.32
N PHE A 248 -6.32 24.78 5.32
CA PHE A 248 -6.22 25.61 6.51
C PHE A 248 -7.56 25.67 7.28
N THR A 249 -8.68 25.73 6.56
CA THR A 249 -10.03 25.67 7.15
C THR A 249 -10.31 24.34 7.82
N ALA A 250 -9.88 23.21 7.25
CA ALA A 250 -10.01 21.91 7.89
C ALA A 250 -9.20 21.83 9.20
N ILE A 251 -7.98 22.36 9.23
CA ILE A 251 -7.17 22.49 10.46
C ILE A 251 -7.91 23.34 11.49
N GLN A 252 -8.39 24.52 11.10
CA GLN A 252 -9.14 25.42 11.97
C GLN A 252 -10.35 24.72 12.59
N LYS A 253 -11.17 24.03 11.78
CA LYS A 253 -12.36 23.29 12.23
C LYS A 253 -12.02 22.16 13.20
N ALA A 254 -10.91 21.45 12.96
CA ALA A 254 -10.48 20.35 13.81
C ALA A 254 -10.05 20.84 15.21
N PHE A 255 -9.18 21.86 15.27
CA PHE A 255 -8.71 22.43 16.53
C PHE A 255 -9.80 23.19 17.31
N HIS A 256 -10.74 23.83 16.62
CA HIS A 256 -11.88 24.49 17.26
C HIS A 256 -12.69 23.51 18.13
N GLN A 257 -12.82 22.23 17.73
CA GLN A 257 -13.56 21.22 18.50
C GLN A 257 -12.96 20.96 19.90
N ILE A 258 -11.68 21.25 20.11
CA ILE A 258 -10.99 21.08 21.40
C ILE A 258 -10.71 22.41 22.11
N GLY A 259 -11.43 23.47 21.77
CA GLY A 259 -11.25 24.78 22.38
C GLY A 259 -10.05 25.56 21.85
N GLN A 260 -9.33 25.07 20.83
CA GLN A 260 -8.15 25.74 20.30
C GLN A 260 -8.52 26.55 19.05
N ASN A 261 -8.75 27.84 19.23
CA ASN A 261 -9.14 28.73 18.14
C ASN A 261 -7.90 29.26 17.41
N THR A 262 -7.90 29.13 16.09
CA THR A 262 -6.92 29.76 15.20
C THR A 262 -7.64 30.40 14.02
N THR A 263 -6.89 31.07 13.15
CA THR A 263 -7.40 31.66 11.92
C THR A 263 -6.57 31.23 10.72
N VAL A 264 -7.18 31.19 9.54
CA VAL A 264 -6.47 30.89 8.30
C VAL A 264 -5.25 31.81 8.10
N PRO A 265 -5.33 33.14 8.31
CA PRO A 265 -4.16 34.01 8.26
C PRO A 265 -3.03 33.61 9.22
N LYS A 266 -3.33 33.19 10.46
CA LYS A 266 -2.31 32.71 11.40
C LYS A 266 -1.60 31.46 10.87
N LEU A 267 -2.35 30.50 10.32
CA LEU A 267 -1.78 29.28 9.75
C LEU A 267 -0.94 29.57 8.49
N ARG A 268 -1.41 30.46 7.61
CA ARG A 268 -0.65 30.90 6.43
C ARG A 268 0.61 31.66 6.81
N GLN A 269 0.57 32.48 7.86
CA GLN A 269 1.77 33.16 8.38
C GLN A 269 2.84 32.17 8.85
N VAL A 270 2.44 31.06 9.51
CA VAL A 270 3.37 30.00 9.90
C VAL A 270 4.09 29.40 8.69
N VAL A 271 3.38 29.22 7.58
CA VAL A 271 3.98 28.78 6.31
C VAL A 271 4.91 29.85 5.76
N ALA A 272 4.48 31.11 5.68
CA ALA A 272 5.30 32.22 5.20
C ALA A 272 6.62 32.36 5.97
N ASP A 273 6.58 32.26 7.30
CA ASP A 273 7.74 32.39 8.18
C ASP A 273 8.76 31.25 8.01
N SER A 274 8.34 30.10 7.48
CA SER A 274 9.22 28.96 7.20
C SER A 274 10.01 29.09 5.90
N LEU A 275 9.65 30.04 5.03
CA LEU A 275 10.23 30.15 3.69
C LEU A 275 11.64 30.76 3.73
N ASN A 276 12.53 30.13 2.97
CA ASN A 276 13.92 30.52 2.80
C ASN A 276 14.29 30.62 1.30
N VAL A 277 15.52 31.02 1.02
CA VAL A 277 16.01 31.25 -0.35
C VAL A 277 15.94 29.97 -1.19
N ASP A 278 16.29 28.82 -0.62
CA ASP A 278 16.27 27.54 -1.33
C ASP A 278 14.84 27.18 -1.80
N ILE A 279 13.84 27.36 -0.93
CA ILE A 279 12.43 27.12 -1.27
C ILE A 279 11.95 28.09 -2.35
N PHE A 280 12.34 29.36 -2.26
CA PHE A 280 12.01 30.36 -3.27
C PHE A 280 12.61 30.02 -4.64
N GLU A 281 13.87 29.60 -4.69
CA GLU A 281 14.52 29.17 -5.93
C GLU A 281 13.83 27.94 -6.51
N GLN A 282 13.43 26.99 -5.67
CA GLN A 282 12.70 25.79 -6.08
C GLN A 282 11.35 26.13 -6.74
N TYR A 283 10.51 26.95 -6.10
CA TYR A 283 9.25 27.38 -6.71
C TYR A 283 9.46 28.18 -7.99
N SER A 284 10.49 29.03 -8.03
CA SER A 284 10.82 29.82 -9.22
C SER A 284 11.21 28.93 -10.40
N VAL A 285 12.01 27.88 -10.17
CA VAL A 285 12.40 26.91 -11.20
C VAL A 285 11.17 26.16 -11.73
N LEU A 286 10.31 25.64 -10.83
CA LEU A 286 9.12 24.89 -11.22
C LEU A 286 8.13 25.77 -12.00
N TYR A 287 7.87 26.99 -11.53
CA TYR A 287 6.99 27.94 -12.21
C TYR A 287 7.49 28.29 -13.61
N ASN A 288 8.77 28.68 -13.73
CA ASN A 288 9.37 29.07 -15.01
C ASN A 288 9.44 27.90 -16.01
N MET A 289 9.61 26.66 -15.53
CA MET A 289 9.50 25.47 -16.37
C MET A 289 8.10 25.38 -16.99
N TYR A 290 7.04 25.41 -16.17
CA TYR A 290 5.68 25.25 -16.70
C TYR A 290 5.26 26.42 -17.60
N VAL A 291 5.71 27.65 -17.31
CA VAL A 291 5.54 28.80 -18.21
C VAL A 291 6.19 28.54 -19.57
N SER A 292 7.42 28.02 -19.56
CA SER A 292 8.18 27.71 -20.77
C SER A 292 7.54 26.58 -21.57
N GLU A 293 7.02 25.55 -20.92
CA GLU A 293 6.31 24.41 -21.54
C GLU A 293 5.00 24.85 -22.21
N VAL A 294 4.25 25.75 -21.55
CA VAL A 294 3.05 26.37 -22.14
C VAL A 294 3.42 27.16 -23.40
N ALA A 295 4.44 28.03 -23.31
CA ALA A 295 4.88 28.86 -24.43
C ALA A 295 5.40 28.02 -25.61
N GLU A 296 6.14 26.94 -25.34
CA GLU A 296 6.63 26.01 -26.36
C GLU A 296 5.48 25.31 -27.08
N SER A 297 4.50 24.78 -26.33
CA SER A 297 3.34 24.11 -26.90
C SER A 297 2.50 25.06 -27.76
N GLU A 298 2.28 26.30 -27.32
CA GLU A 298 1.59 27.34 -28.10
C GLU A 298 2.38 27.69 -29.38
N SER A 299 3.70 27.86 -29.28
CA SER A 299 4.58 28.12 -30.43
C SER A 299 4.56 26.99 -31.44
N ASN A 300 4.59 25.74 -30.98
CA ASN A 300 4.55 24.55 -31.85
C ASN A 300 3.22 24.45 -32.60
N ILE A 301 2.09 24.70 -31.93
CA ILE A 301 0.77 24.77 -32.58
C ILE A 301 0.75 25.88 -33.64
N GLU A 302 1.27 27.07 -33.34
CA GLU A 302 1.30 28.18 -34.28
C GLU A 302 2.15 27.87 -35.53
N LYS A 303 3.36 27.33 -35.34
CA LYS A 303 4.26 26.91 -36.42
C LYS A 303 3.64 25.82 -37.29
N SER A 304 3.00 24.82 -36.70
CA SER A 304 2.29 23.76 -37.42
C SER A 304 1.11 24.29 -38.24
N ASN A 305 0.35 25.24 -37.69
CA ASN A 305 -0.73 25.90 -38.45
C ASN A 305 -0.19 26.70 -39.65
N LYS A 306 0.92 27.43 -39.49
CA LYS A 306 1.60 28.13 -40.60
C LYS A 306 2.09 27.15 -41.68
N ALA A 307 2.63 26.00 -41.28
CA ALA A 307 3.05 24.94 -42.22
C ALA A 307 1.87 24.37 -43.02
N ILE A 308 0.72 24.11 -42.37
CA ILE A 308 -0.52 23.68 -43.04
C ILE A 308 -1.01 24.72 -44.04
N MET A 309 -0.95 26.02 -43.70
CA MET A 309 -1.33 27.08 -44.65
C MET A 309 -0.45 27.08 -45.90
N SER A 310 0.86 26.90 -45.75
CA SER A 310 1.80 26.77 -46.86
C SER A 310 1.52 25.53 -47.72
N LEU A 311 1.27 24.38 -47.08
CA LEU A 311 0.88 23.13 -47.76
C LEU A 311 -0.43 23.27 -48.54
N LYS A 312 -1.45 23.89 -47.95
CA LYS A 312 -2.72 24.19 -48.64
C LYS A 312 -2.52 25.10 -49.86
N ARG A 313 -1.60 26.08 -49.78
CA ARG A 313 -1.24 26.92 -50.93
C ARG A 313 -0.55 26.11 -52.03
N ARG A 314 0.43 25.26 -51.67
CA ARG A 314 1.10 24.36 -52.61
C ARG A 314 0.11 23.41 -53.29
N TYR A 315 -0.80 22.82 -52.53
CA TYR A 315 -1.85 21.92 -53.04
C TYR A 315 -2.70 22.56 -54.14
N ARG A 316 -3.10 23.83 -53.98
CA ARG A 316 -3.89 24.58 -54.99
C ARG A 316 -3.13 24.78 -56.31
N ASN A 317 -1.80 24.80 -56.27
CA ASN A 317 -0.95 25.03 -57.44
C ASN A 317 -0.55 23.73 -58.14
N ILE A 318 -0.94 22.55 -57.64
CA ILE A 318 -0.65 21.26 -58.26
C ILE A 318 -1.80 20.90 -59.21
N PRO A 319 -1.52 20.58 -60.49
CA PRO A 319 -2.55 20.16 -61.44
C PRO A 319 -3.34 18.95 -60.97
N GLU A 320 -4.64 18.91 -61.31
CA GLU A 320 -5.56 17.84 -60.93
C GLU A 320 -5.12 16.45 -61.41
N THR A 321 -4.39 16.40 -62.51
CA THR A 321 -3.84 15.19 -63.12
C THR A 321 -2.70 14.57 -62.31
N ASN A 322 -2.00 15.35 -61.47
CA ASN A 322 -0.92 14.84 -60.61
C ASN A 322 -1.46 14.39 -59.25
N LYS A 323 -2.13 13.23 -59.27
CA LYS A 323 -2.79 12.65 -58.08
C LYS A 323 -1.80 12.29 -56.97
N GLU A 324 -0.63 11.76 -57.31
CA GLU A 324 0.39 11.33 -56.34
C GLU A 324 0.92 12.50 -55.50
N ALA A 325 1.29 13.62 -56.14
CA ALA A 325 1.78 14.80 -55.43
C ALA A 325 0.70 15.44 -54.53
N ARG A 326 -0.58 15.41 -54.97
CA ARG A 326 -1.71 15.86 -54.16
C ARG A 326 -1.95 14.94 -52.96
N GLN A 327 -1.84 13.63 -53.14
CA GLN A 327 -1.96 12.63 -52.07
C GLN A 327 -0.87 12.81 -51.01
N ALA A 328 0.38 13.05 -51.44
CA ALA A 328 1.51 13.29 -50.54
C ALA A 328 1.30 14.52 -49.64
N ILE A 329 0.81 15.63 -50.20
CA ILE A 329 0.49 16.83 -49.40
C ILE A 329 -0.64 16.55 -48.40
N ILE A 330 -1.69 15.82 -48.81
CA ILE A 330 -2.77 15.44 -47.90
C ILE A 330 -2.24 14.60 -46.73
N ALA A 331 -1.35 13.64 -47.00
CA ALA A 331 -0.72 12.82 -45.98
C ALA A 331 0.15 13.66 -45.02
N GLU A 332 0.92 14.62 -45.54
CA GLU A 332 1.73 15.53 -44.72
C GLU A 332 0.85 16.43 -43.84
N ILE A 333 -0.24 17.00 -44.39
CA ILE A 333 -1.22 17.77 -43.60
C ILE A 333 -1.83 16.91 -42.49
N LYS A 334 -2.18 15.65 -42.79
CA LYS A 334 -2.73 14.73 -41.79
C LYS A 334 -1.75 14.49 -40.65
N SER A 335 -0.48 14.20 -40.98
CA SER A 335 0.56 14.00 -39.97
C SER A 335 0.81 15.26 -39.12
N ILE A 336 0.75 16.46 -39.70
CA ILE A 336 0.87 17.71 -38.92
C ILE A 336 -0.34 17.93 -38.01
N ASN A 337 -1.56 17.60 -38.46
CA ASN A 337 -2.75 17.67 -37.60
C ASN A 337 -2.64 16.72 -36.39
N GLU A 338 -2.16 15.49 -36.59
CA GLU A 338 -1.91 14.55 -35.48
C GLU A 338 -0.90 15.12 -34.47
N LYS A 339 0.16 15.79 -34.93
CA LYS A 339 1.10 16.52 -34.05
C LYS A 339 0.44 17.67 -33.31
N ILE A 340 -0.42 18.45 -33.97
CA ILE A 340 -1.17 19.55 -33.34
C ILE A 340 -2.05 19.01 -32.21
N ASP A 341 -2.71 17.89 -32.41
CA ASP A 341 -3.57 17.29 -31.37
C ASP A 341 -2.74 16.83 -30.18
N GLY A 342 -1.53 16.28 -30.42
CA GLY A 342 -0.53 16.04 -29.37
C GLY A 342 -0.16 17.32 -28.60
N TYR A 343 0.26 18.37 -29.30
CA TYR A 343 0.62 19.64 -28.66
C TYR A 343 -0.54 20.30 -27.91
N LYS A 344 -1.79 20.14 -28.35
CA LYS A 344 -2.96 20.62 -27.61
C LYS A 344 -3.15 19.85 -26.30
N SER A 345 -2.95 18.53 -26.33
CA SER A 345 -2.98 17.71 -25.10
C SER A 345 -1.88 18.11 -24.14
N ASP A 346 -0.66 18.34 -24.65
CA ASP A 346 0.47 18.82 -23.87
C ASP A 346 0.17 20.21 -23.28
N LEU A 347 -0.40 21.12 -24.07
CA LEU A 347 -0.77 22.46 -23.63
C LEU A 347 -1.79 22.45 -22.49
N VAL A 348 -2.80 21.57 -22.56
CA VAL A 348 -3.78 21.42 -21.48
C VAL A 348 -3.09 20.96 -20.19
N SER A 349 -2.21 19.96 -20.31
CA SER A 349 -1.47 19.40 -19.17
C SER A 349 -0.52 20.43 -18.56
N ALA A 350 0.24 21.15 -19.39
CA ALA A 350 1.15 22.21 -18.98
C ALA A 350 0.41 23.38 -18.30
N LYS A 351 -0.78 23.75 -18.79
CA LYS A 351 -1.63 24.77 -18.15
C LYS A 351 -2.13 24.33 -16.78
N GLN A 352 -2.56 23.08 -16.65
CA GLN A 352 -2.96 22.52 -15.36
C GLN A 352 -1.79 22.48 -14.38
N ASN A 353 -0.61 22.05 -14.83
CA ASN A 353 0.59 22.06 -13.99
C ASN A 353 0.99 23.47 -13.56
N ARG A 354 0.94 24.43 -14.48
CA ARG A 354 1.21 25.85 -14.18
C ARG A 354 0.23 26.39 -13.15
N SER A 355 -1.04 25.97 -13.17
CA SER A 355 -2.04 26.47 -12.22
C SER A 355 -1.74 26.10 -10.77
N GLU A 356 -1.02 25.00 -10.49
CA GLU A 356 -0.57 24.67 -9.13
C GLU A 356 0.45 25.69 -8.58
N TYR A 357 1.13 26.42 -9.47
CA TYR A 357 2.15 27.42 -9.13
C TYR A 357 1.72 28.83 -9.57
N SER A 358 0.43 29.07 -9.79
CA SER A 358 -0.06 30.39 -10.25
C SER A 358 0.28 31.52 -9.29
N PHE A 359 0.36 31.23 -7.98
CA PHE A 359 0.78 32.17 -6.94
C PHE A 359 2.19 32.76 -7.17
N MET A 360 3.01 32.14 -8.02
CA MET A 360 4.35 32.61 -8.37
C MET A 360 4.38 33.67 -9.49
N THR A 361 3.23 34.05 -10.07
CA THR A 361 3.19 34.87 -11.31
C THR A 361 3.95 36.20 -11.20
N ASP A 362 3.81 36.91 -10.09
CA ASP A 362 4.44 38.21 -9.85
C ASP A 362 5.51 38.19 -8.75
N VAL A 363 5.97 36.99 -8.37
CA VAL A 363 6.90 36.77 -7.26
C VAL A 363 8.34 36.86 -7.77
N LYS A 364 9.12 37.85 -7.29
CA LYS A 364 10.51 38.09 -7.73
C LYS A 364 11.55 37.92 -6.63
N THR A 365 11.10 37.96 -5.39
CA THR A 365 11.95 37.87 -4.20
C THR A 365 11.34 36.91 -3.18
N LEU A 366 12.15 36.50 -2.20
CA LEU A 366 11.67 35.73 -1.05
C LEU A 366 10.57 36.48 -0.28
N ASP A 367 10.65 37.80 -0.18
CA ASP A 367 9.63 38.58 0.52
C ASP A 367 8.32 38.64 -0.26
N ASP A 368 8.37 38.73 -1.61
CA ASP A 368 7.18 38.59 -2.45
C ASP A 368 6.53 37.21 -2.26
N LEU A 369 7.36 36.16 -2.14
CA LEU A 369 6.87 34.80 -1.94
C LEU A 369 6.16 34.67 -0.58
N ARG A 370 6.73 35.25 0.48
CA ARG A 370 6.10 35.28 1.81
C ARG A 370 4.74 35.96 1.80
N VAL A 371 4.56 36.98 0.96
CA VAL A 371 3.26 37.62 0.75
C VAL A 371 2.34 36.71 -0.08
N ALA A 372 2.84 36.11 -1.16
CA ALA A 372 2.04 35.28 -2.06
C ALA A 372 1.42 34.06 -1.36
N VAL A 373 2.15 33.39 -0.46
CA VAL A 373 1.60 32.23 0.28
C VAL A 373 0.51 32.59 1.30
N GLN A 374 0.37 33.88 1.63
CA GLN A 374 -0.72 34.38 2.48
C GLN A 374 -2.02 34.58 1.71
N ASP A 375 -1.98 34.61 0.38
CA ASP A 375 -3.17 34.69 -0.46
C ASP A 375 -3.78 33.30 -0.71
N LYS A 376 -5.09 33.27 -0.95
CA LYS A 376 -5.86 32.06 -1.24
C LYS A 376 -5.48 31.40 -2.58
N ASP A 377 -4.84 32.14 -3.49
CA ASP A 377 -4.27 31.60 -4.72
C ASP A 377 -3.14 30.60 -4.45
N TYR A 378 -2.52 30.65 -3.26
CA TYR A 378 -1.63 29.60 -2.77
C TYR A 378 -2.42 28.48 -2.09
N TRP A 379 -2.33 27.28 -2.66
CA TRP A 379 -2.90 26.05 -2.10
C TRP A 379 -1.82 25.29 -1.32
N ALA A 380 -2.21 24.70 -0.19
CA ALA A 380 -1.27 23.97 0.67
C ALA A 380 -0.63 22.78 -0.08
N ASP A 381 0.67 22.92 -0.33
CA ASP A 381 1.52 21.89 -0.93
C ASP A 381 2.24 21.06 0.16
N GLU A 382 3.17 20.22 -0.28
CA GLU A 382 3.98 19.35 0.58
C GLU A 382 4.81 20.13 1.62
N HIS A 383 5.28 21.33 1.28
CA HIS A 383 6.02 22.20 2.20
C HIS A 383 5.09 22.75 3.28
N ALA A 384 3.95 23.32 2.91
CA ALA A 384 2.96 23.81 3.86
C ALA A 384 2.48 22.71 4.82
N ILE A 385 2.19 21.52 4.28
CA ILE A 385 1.79 20.35 5.07
C ILE A 385 2.88 20.04 6.10
N THR A 386 4.14 19.86 5.67
CA THR A 386 5.25 19.47 6.56
C THR A 386 5.51 20.51 7.66
N VAL A 387 5.50 21.79 7.30
CA VAL A 387 5.70 22.89 8.25
C VAL A 387 4.58 22.93 9.29
N LEU A 388 3.33 22.78 8.85
CA LEU A 388 2.20 22.79 9.77
C LEU A 388 2.18 21.53 10.65
N GLU A 389 2.59 20.37 10.13
CA GLU A 389 2.74 19.17 10.96
C GLU A 389 3.71 19.40 12.12
N GLN A 390 4.88 19.98 11.82
CA GLN A 390 5.91 20.28 12.82
C GLN A 390 5.46 21.38 13.80
N ARG A 391 4.93 22.49 13.28
CA ARG A 391 4.62 23.68 14.08
C ARG A 391 3.37 23.51 14.96
N LEU A 392 2.45 22.65 14.56
CA LEU A 392 1.25 22.31 15.33
C LEU A 392 1.40 21.00 16.12
N ASN A 393 2.56 20.35 16.06
CA ASN A 393 2.81 19.01 16.61
C ASN A 393 1.68 18.01 16.28
N THR A 394 1.23 18.01 15.02
CA THR A 394 0.00 17.31 14.59
C THR A 394 0.28 16.57 13.29
N LYS A 395 -0.20 15.34 13.15
CA LYS A 395 -0.03 14.54 11.94
C LYS A 395 -1.28 14.56 11.08
N PHE A 396 -1.16 14.88 9.80
CA PHE A 396 -2.28 14.83 8.85
C PHE A 396 -2.35 13.47 8.18
N ILE A 397 -3.53 12.84 8.22
CA ILE A 397 -3.81 11.56 7.54
C ILE A 397 -4.65 11.88 6.32
N ILE A 398 -4.01 11.93 5.14
CA ILE A 398 -4.65 12.35 3.89
C ILE A 398 -5.06 11.12 3.08
N LEU A 399 -6.34 11.05 2.73
CA LEU A 399 -6.94 9.99 1.93
C LEU A 399 -7.45 10.53 0.59
N SER A 400 -6.97 9.96 -0.52
CA SER A 400 -7.26 10.38 -1.88
C SER A 400 -8.60 9.80 -2.38
N GLU A 401 -9.63 10.64 -2.38
CA GLU A 401 -10.91 10.35 -3.02
C GLU A 401 -10.73 10.17 -4.54
N LYS A 402 -9.83 10.94 -5.16
CA LYS A 402 -9.44 10.80 -6.57
C LYS A 402 -9.01 9.37 -6.89
N SER A 403 -8.12 8.81 -6.06
CA SER A 403 -7.60 7.45 -6.25
C SER A 403 -8.67 6.39 -6.01
N PHE A 404 -9.56 6.59 -5.04
CA PHE A 404 -10.71 5.72 -4.81
C PHE A 404 -11.62 5.67 -6.04
N ARG A 405 -12.01 6.83 -6.57
CA ARG A 405 -12.84 6.96 -7.78
C ARG A 405 -12.18 6.34 -9.02
N ALA A 406 -10.85 6.44 -9.11
CA ALA A 406 -10.06 5.80 -10.16
C ALA A 406 -9.85 4.28 -9.96
N LYS A 407 -10.46 3.67 -8.93
CA LYS A 407 -10.29 2.27 -8.53
C LYS A 407 -8.84 1.88 -8.18
N SER A 408 -8.01 2.87 -7.84
CA SER A 408 -6.62 2.70 -7.40
C SER A 408 -6.57 2.65 -5.87
N LEU A 409 -7.18 1.62 -5.28
CA LEU A 409 -7.36 1.50 -3.83
C LEU A 409 -6.03 1.50 -3.04
N ASP A 410 -4.94 0.99 -3.65
CA ASP A 410 -3.61 0.98 -3.04
C ASP A 410 -2.95 2.36 -2.91
N SER A 411 -3.51 3.36 -3.60
CA SER A 411 -3.06 4.76 -3.63
C SER A 411 -4.02 5.70 -2.89
N VAL A 412 -5.05 5.17 -2.21
CA VAL A 412 -5.97 5.99 -1.42
C VAL A 412 -5.23 6.60 -0.23
N MET A 413 -4.43 5.82 0.49
CA MET A 413 -3.59 6.35 1.56
C MET A 413 -2.40 7.13 0.99
N GLN A 414 -2.34 8.44 1.25
CA GLN A 414 -1.18 9.26 0.87
C GLN A 414 -0.14 9.22 1.98
N CYS A 415 0.93 8.47 1.74
CA CYS A 415 2.08 8.44 2.62
C CYS A 415 2.92 9.67 2.35
N GLN A 416 2.65 10.76 3.08
CA GLN A 416 3.32 12.06 2.88
C GLN A 416 4.84 11.87 2.87
N VAL A 417 5.46 12.26 1.76
CA VAL A 417 6.90 12.23 1.58
C VAL A 417 7.49 13.45 2.29
N SER A 418 8.68 13.31 2.86
CA SER A 418 9.45 14.47 3.31
C SER A 418 10.41 14.81 2.18
N GLY A 419 10.26 16.02 1.61
CA GLY A 419 11.17 16.54 0.57
C GLY A 419 12.61 16.72 1.06
N THR A 420 12.85 16.63 2.36
CA THR A 420 14.13 16.85 3.03
C THR A 420 14.29 15.82 4.15
N ARG A 421 15.01 14.73 3.90
CA ARG A 421 15.33 13.67 4.89
C ARG A 421 15.98 14.17 6.19
N ASN A 422 16.31 15.46 6.30
CA ASN A 422 17.03 16.07 7.40
C ASN A 422 16.22 17.04 8.28
N ASP A 423 14.93 17.26 8.04
CA ASP A 423 14.16 18.14 8.92
C ASP A 423 13.64 17.37 10.14
N ALA A 424 13.89 17.93 11.33
CA ALA A 424 13.53 17.38 12.63
C ALA A 424 12.13 16.75 12.59
N VAL A 425 12.12 15.43 12.59
CA VAL A 425 10.95 14.64 12.28
C VAL A 425 9.93 14.77 13.40
N LEU A 426 8.66 14.95 13.03
CA LEU A 426 7.51 14.84 13.94
C LEU A 426 7.40 13.40 14.46
N ALA A 427 8.20 13.06 15.47
CA ALA A 427 8.23 11.72 16.04
C ALA A 427 7.01 11.48 16.95
N ASN A 428 6.56 12.50 17.69
CA ASN A 428 5.51 12.36 18.71
C ASN A 428 4.39 13.40 18.51
N PRO A 429 3.53 13.24 17.49
CA PRO A 429 2.38 14.12 17.30
C PRO A 429 1.41 14.02 18.49
N ASP A 430 0.95 15.16 18.98
CA ASP A 430 -0.10 15.23 20.00
C ASP A 430 -1.47 14.88 19.40
N TYR A 431 -1.68 15.29 18.15
CA TYR A 431 -2.94 15.14 17.45
C TYR A 431 -2.79 14.54 16.06
N TYR A 432 -3.89 13.96 15.58
CA TYR A 432 -4.07 13.44 14.24
C TYR A 432 -5.34 14.06 13.66
N ILE A 433 -5.29 14.48 12.40
CA ILE A 433 -6.44 15.01 11.66
C ILE A 433 -6.55 14.25 10.35
N MET A 434 -7.74 13.71 10.07
CA MET A 434 -8.00 12.98 8.83
C MET A 434 -8.61 13.89 7.77
N MET A 435 -8.14 13.81 6.52
CA MET A 435 -8.59 14.67 5.43
C MET A 435 -8.86 13.87 4.16
N SER A 436 -9.90 14.26 3.43
CA SER A 436 -10.27 13.74 2.11
C SER A 436 -9.72 14.68 1.04
N TYR A 437 -8.96 14.15 0.09
CA TYR A 437 -8.37 14.93 -1.00
C TYR A 437 -8.95 14.53 -2.36
N THR A 438 -9.52 15.49 -3.08
CA THR A 438 -10.13 15.28 -4.42
C THR A 438 -9.14 15.44 -5.57
N GLY A 439 -7.92 15.92 -5.31
CA GLY A 439 -6.95 16.35 -6.33
C GLY A 439 -6.71 17.86 -6.35
N ASP A 440 -7.65 18.63 -5.81
CA ASP A 440 -7.65 20.10 -5.80
C ASP A 440 -8.35 20.71 -4.58
N HIS A 441 -8.93 19.87 -3.72
CA HIS A 441 -9.69 20.30 -2.55
C HIS A 441 -9.51 19.34 -1.39
N TYR A 442 -9.53 19.89 -0.17
CA TYR A 442 -9.45 19.15 1.09
C TYR A 442 -10.74 19.30 1.88
N ASP A 443 -11.37 18.18 2.18
CA ASP A 443 -12.43 18.11 3.18
C ASP A 443 -11.92 17.45 4.46
N LEU A 444 -12.50 17.80 5.60
CA LEU A 444 -12.19 17.19 6.87
C LEU A 444 -12.95 15.85 6.99
N ILE A 445 -12.30 14.80 7.49
CA ILE A 445 -12.93 13.51 7.76
C ILE A 445 -13.15 13.39 9.26
N SER A 446 -14.40 13.22 9.67
CA SER A 446 -14.75 12.94 11.06
C SER A 446 -14.96 11.44 11.30
N TYR A 447 -14.77 11.01 12.54
CA TYR A 447 -15.06 9.65 13.02
C TYR A 447 -15.75 9.71 14.37
N LYS A 448 -16.93 9.08 14.49
CA LYS A 448 -17.77 9.13 15.70
C LYS A 448 -17.96 10.58 16.18
N ASP A 449 -18.23 11.48 15.22
CA ASP A 449 -18.41 12.93 15.38
C ASP A 449 -17.19 13.71 15.92
N LYS A 450 -16.02 13.08 16.09
CA LYS A 450 -14.74 13.78 16.33
C LYS A 450 -13.99 14.08 15.04
N ASN A 451 -13.30 15.21 15.03
CA ASN A 451 -12.53 15.77 13.92
C ASN A 451 -11.02 15.80 14.17
N ILE A 452 -10.61 15.67 15.43
CA ILE A 452 -9.23 15.68 15.89
C ILE A 452 -9.06 14.57 16.93
N PHE A 453 -7.95 13.84 16.84
CA PHE A 453 -7.75 12.58 17.56
C PHE A 453 -6.39 12.59 18.24
N VAL A 454 -6.29 12.05 19.44
CA VAL A 454 -4.99 11.52 19.91
C VAL A 454 -4.76 10.12 19.32
N PHE A 455 -3.55 9.57 19.43
CA PHE A 455 -3.24 8.27 18.80
C PHE A 455 -4.21 7.15 19.18
N SER A 456 -4.61 7.05 20.46
CA SER A 456 -5.55 6.03 20.92
C SER A 456 -6.93 6.11 20.24
N GLU A 457 -7.35 7.30 19.81
CA GLU A 457 -8.65 7.54 19.17
C GLU A 457 -8.62 7.38 17.65
N VAL A 458 -7.44 7.29 17.02
CA VAL A 458 -7.37 7.03 15.57
C VAL A 458 -8.00 5.66 15.28
N PRO A 459 -8.96 5.56 14.33
CA PRO A 459 -9.69 4.32 14.08
C PRO A 459 -8.76 3.15 13.77
N TYR A 460 -9.08 1.96 14.27
CA TYR A 460 -8.21 0.79 14.11
C TYR A 460 -7.92 0.46 12.64
N ILE A 461 -8.94 0.61 11.77
CA ILE A 461 -8.82 0.39 10.34
C ILE A 461 -7.86 1.39 9.68
N VAL A 462 -7.84 2.64 10.15
CA VAL A 462 -6.93 3.68 9.66
C VAL A 462 -5.50 3.40 10.11
N LYS A 463 -5.30 3.02 11.38
CA LYS A 463 -3.97 2.59 11.88
C LYS A 463 -3.42 1.43 11.06
N THR A 464 -4.25 0.42 10.78
CA THR A 464 -3.88 -0.73 9.96
C THR A 464 -3.57 -0.32 8.52
N LEU A 465 -4.35 0.59 7.94
CA LEU A 465 -4.09 1.13 6.61
C LEU A 465 -2.73 1.84 6.55
N ILE A 466 -2.39 2.65 7.55
CA ILE A 466 -1.11 3.37 7.62
C ILE A 466 0.07 2.38 7.73
N VAL A 467 -0.02 1.38 8.60
CA VAL A 467 1.02 0.34 8.71
C VAL A 467 1.22 -0.35 7.37
N ASN A 468 0.14 -0.85 6.76
CA ASN A 468 0.23 -1.67 5.55
C ASN A 468 0.60 -0.86 4.28
N LYS A 469 0.22 0.42 4.23
CA LYS A 469 0.39 1.25 3.03
C LYS A 469 1.57 2.21 3.09
N CYS A 470 2.00 2.60 4.29
CA CYS A 470 3.10 3.54 4.47
C CYS A 470 4.29 2.86 5.12
N ILE A 471 4.11 2.21 6.27
CA ILE A 471 5.25 1.72 7.06
C ILE A 471 5.87 0.47 6.44
N GLU A 472 5.09 -0.54 6.08
CA GLU A 472 5.57 -1.74 5.36
C GLU A 472 6.24 -1.39 4.02
N ARG A 473 5.88 -0.24 3.45
CA ARG A 473 6.41 0.25 2.17
C ARG A 473 7.63 1.15 2.34
N ASN A 474 8.09 1.38 3.56
CA ASN A 474 9.08 2.40 3.93
C ASN A 474 8.80 3.75 3.23
N ALA A 475 7.51 4.11 3.18
CA ALA A 475 6.99 5.23 2.43
C ALA A 475 6.52 6.33 3.37
N GLY A 476 7.01 7.54 3.12
CA GLY A 476 6.66 8.73 3.87
C GLY A 476 7.17 8.72 5.32
N THR A 477 6.63 9.63 6.13
CA THR A 477 7.14 9.90 7.49
C THR A 477 6.42 9.12 8.61
N PHE A 478 5.39 8.32 8.29
CA PHE A 478 4.64 7.56 9.30
C PHE A 478 5.49 6.50 10.04
N GLY A 479 6.48 5.91 9.36
CA GLY A 479 7.40 4.96 9.97
C GLY A 479 8.35 5.56 11.01
N LEU A 480 8.35 6.89 11.16
CA LEU A 480 9.19 7.60 12.13
C LEU A 480 8.45 7.90 13.43
N ILE A 481 7.14 7.60 13.50
CA ILE A 481 6.28 7.85 14.66
C ILE A 481 6.26 6.57 15.52
N PRO A 482 6.82 6.59 16.76
CA PRO A 482 6.94 5.40 17.60
C PRO A 482 5.60 4.73 17.93
N ASP A 483 4.51 5.49 18.00
CA ASP A 483 3.17 4.93 18.23
C ASP A 483 2.72 3.96 17.14
N PHE A 484 3.00 4.28 15.86
CA PHE A 484 2.70 3.35 14.78
C PHE A 484 3.64 2.15 14.75
N LEU A 485 4.92 2.32 15.11
CA LEU A 485 5.86 1.21 15.26
C LEU A 485 5.41 0.25 16.37
N ARG A 486 5.02 0.76 17.54
CA ARG A 486 4.44 -0.05 18.62
C ARG A 486 3.15 -0.74 18.19
N PHE A 487 2.29 -0.05 17.44
CA PHE A 487 1.08 -0.67 16.90
C PHE A 487 1.39 -1.79 15.91
N GLN A 488 2.39 -1.60 15.04
CA GLN A 488 2.91 -2.63 14.13
C GLN A 488 3.47 -3.84 14.89
N GLU A 489 4.28 -3.62 15.93
CA GLU A 489 4.81 -4.67 16.81
C GLU A 489 3.68 -5.47 17.47
N ARG A 490 2.65 -4.78 18.00
CA ARG A 490 1.44 -5.44 18.56
C ARG A 490 0.70 -6.27 17.52
N LYS A 491 0.75 -5.92 16.23
CA LYS A 491 0.19 -6.75 15.14
C LYS A 491 1.03 -7.97 14.81
N GLY A 492 2.25 -8.09 15.35
CA GLY A 492 3.17 -9.16 14.99
C GLY A 492 3.72 -9.05 13.56
N ILE A 493 3.71 -7.84 12.98
CA ILE A 493 4.34 -7.57 11.69
C ILE A 493 5.81 -7.27 12.00
N SER A 494 6.73 -8.18 11.65
CA SER A 494 8.16 -7.96 11.89
C SER A 494 8.64 -6.77 11.08
N ILE A 495 9.31 -5.84 11.76
CA ILE A 495 10.14 -4.86 11.08
C ILE A 495 11.42 -5.62 10.71
N ASP A 496 11.74 -5.71 9.42
CA ASP A 496 13.15 -5.76 9.03
C ASP A 496 13.74 -4.39 9.36
N SER A 497 13.95 -4.13 10.66
CA SER A 497 14.62 -2.96 11.20
C SER A 497 16.11 -3.13 10.99
N ALA A 498 16.53 -3.00 9.76
CA ALA A 498 17.79 -2.39 9.42
C ALA A 498 17.57 -1.74 8.07
N GLY A 499 17.86 -0.44 7.98
CA GLY A 499 18.13 0.13 6.68
C GLY A 499 19.19 -0.72 6.01
N GLU A 500 18.78 -1.51 5.02
CA GLU A 500 19.52 -1.42 3.79
C GLU A 500 19.39 0.05 3.41
N GLU A 501 20.44 0.84 3.70
CA GLU A 501 20.84 1.89 2.77
C GLU A 501 20.50 1.37 1.39
N PRO A 502 19.78 2.14 0.54
CA PRO A 502 19.35 1.66 -0.77
C PRO A 502 20.52 0.88 -1.33
N THR A 503 20.45 -0.46 -1.36
CA THR A 503 21.65 -1.30 -1.55
C THR A 503 22.31 -0.66 -2.73
N LYS A 504 23.46 0.01 -2.52
CA LYS A 504 24.03 0.87 -3.55
C LYS A 504 23.98 -0.02 -4.76
N SER A 505 23.14 0.37 -5.73
CA SER A 505 23.04 -0.41 -6.95
C SER A 505 24.49 -0.60 -7.32
N SER A 506 24.94 -1.86 -7.40
CA SER A 506 26.35 -2.14 -7.69
C SER A 506 26.74 -1.51 -9.04
N ASN A 507 25.72 -1.05 -9.81
CA ASN A 507 25.79 -0.08 -10.88
C ASN A 507 25.76 1.40 -10.41
N PRO A 508 26.85 2.16 -10.60
CA PRO A 508 26.86 3.62 -10.45
C PRO A 508 26.03 4.40 -11.51
N ALA A 509 25.28 3.70 -12.37
CA ALA A 509 24.45 4.28 -13.44
C ALA A 509 22.96 4.45 -13.07
N VAL A 510 22.55 4.07 -11.85
CA VAL A 510 21.19 4.22 -11.34
C VAL A 510 21.18 5.29 -10.26
N ASP A 511 20.29 6.26 -10.40
CA ASP A 511 20.06 7.30 -9.41
C ASP A 511 19.14 6.74 -8.30
N ALA A 512 19.72 6.48 -7.13
CA ALA A 512 18.99 6.01 -5.95
C ALA A 512 18.14 7.11 -5.28
N THR A 513 18.34 8.40 -5.65
CA THR A 513 17.56 9.52 -5.11
C THR A 513 16.21 9.68 -5.82
N THR A 514 16.12 9.20 -7.08
CA THR A 514 14.88 9.16 -7.84
C THR A 514 14.31 7.73 -7.90
N VAL A 515 13.18 7.49 -7.24
CA VAL A 515 12.51 6.19 -7.17
C VAL A 515 11.11 6.29 -7.74
N PHE A 516 10.79 5.42 -8.71
CA PHE A 516 9.44 5.23 -9.23
C PHE A 516 8.90 3.86 -8.87
N MET A 517 7.64 3.84 -8.43
CA MET A 517 6.97 2.62 -7.98
C MET A 517 5.80 2.33 -8.91
N PHE A 518 5.71 1.09 -9.40
CA PHE A 518 4.69 0.71 -10.36
C PHE A 518 4.04 -0.64 -10.04
N HIS A 519 2.79 -0.78 -10.47
CA HIS A 519 2.00 -2.01 -10.49
C HIS A 519 0.84 -1.85 -11.48
N LYS A 520 0.17 -2.96 -11.80
CA LYS A 520 -0.91 -3.01 -12.81
C LYS A 520 -2.08 -2.03 -12.59
N THR A 521 -2.29 -1.56 -11.36
CA THR A 521 -3.37 -0.64 -10.98
C THR A 521 -2.87 0.74 -10.52
N SER A 522 -1.60 1.10 -10.73
CA SER A 522 -1.04 2.37 -10.25
C SER A 522 -1.88 3.58 -10.68
N ALA A 523 -1.96 4.59 -9.82
CA ALA A 523 -2.65 5.83 -10.14
C ALA A 523 -1.93 6.64 -11.23
N HIS A 524 -2.69 7.40 -12.01
CA HIS A 524 -2.14 8.39 -12.93
C HIS A 524 -1.80 9.67 -12.17
N GLU A 525 -0.56 9.72 -11.69
CA GLU A 525 0.02 10.89 -11.02
C GLU A 525 1.31 11.33 -11.71
N LYS A 526 1.76 12.56 -11.42
CA LYS A 526 3.05 13.07 -11.91
C LYS A 526 4.21 12.22 -11.38
N PRO A 527 5.35 12.13 -12.09
CA PRO A 527 6.55 11.46 -11.58
C PRO A 527 6.94 11.97 -10.19
N GLY A 528 7.21 11.05 -9.25
CA GLY A 528 7.55 11.38 -7.87
C GLY A 528 6.37 11.66 -6.95
N LYS A 529 5.14 11.70 -7.46
CA LYS A 529 3.91 11.88 -6.67
C LYS A 529 3.14 10.57 -6.44
N GLY A 530 3.66 9.44 -6.91
CA GLY A 530 3.10 8.13 -6.60
C GLY A 530 3.42 7.68 -5.17
N SER A 531 2.59 6.79 -4.61
CA SER A 531 2.88 6.19 -3.29
C SER A 531 4.21 5.44 -3.32
N GLY A 532 5.10 5.74 -2.37
CA GLY A 532 6.42 5.11 -2.27
C GLY A 532 7.44 5.59 -3.30
N GLU A 533 7.16 6.69 -4.00
CA GLU A 533 8.10 7.34 -4.90
C GLU A 533 8.88 8.46 -4.20
N SER A 534 10.05 8.77 -4.74
CA SER A 534 10.83 9.92 -4.33
C SER A 534 11.46 10.56 -5.56
N ILE A 535 11.54 11.88 -5.57
CA ILE A 535 12.29 12.61 -6.56
C ILE A 535 12.84 13.87 -5.92
N GLU A 536 14.14 14.09 -6.02
CA GLU A 536 14.72 15.36 -5.62
C GLU A 536 14.30 16.46 -6.60
N LEU A 537 14.06 17.66 -6.10
CA LEU A 537 13.56 18.78 -6.89
C LEU A 537 14.40 19.08 -8.16
N PRO A 538 15.75 19.05 -8.14
CA PRO A 538 16.56 19.23 -9.34
C PRO A 538 16.28 18.18 -10.42
N ASN A 539 15.82 16.99 -10.02
CA ASN A 539 15.52 15.89 -10.91
C ASN A 539 14.12 15.97 -11.53
N ILE A 540 13.18 16.75 -10.99
CA ILE A 540 11.80 16.85 -11.53
C ILE A 540 11.81 17.21 -13.01
N LEU A 541 12.66 18.16 -13.41
CA LEU A 541 12.79 18.62 -14.80
C LEU A 541 13.20 17.48 -15.75
N LYS A 542 13.95 16.47 -15.27
CA LYS A 542 14.37 15.34 -16.08
C LYS A 542 13.18 14.50 -16.57
N TYR A 543 12.07 14.50 -15.86
CA TYR A 543 10.92 13.62 -16.12
C TYR A 543 9.68 14.35 -16.62
N GLY A 544 9.82 15.61 -17.07
CA GLY A 544 8.71 16.39 -17.64
C GLY A 544 8.00 15.65 -18.78
N GLU A 545 8.75 15.06 -19.71
CA GLU A 545 8.19 14.27 -20.82
C GLU A 545 7.47 12.99 -20.37
N LEU A 546 7.93 12.35 -19.29
CA LEU A 546 7.27 11.18 -18.72
C LEU A 546 5.90 11.54 -18.14
N SER A 547 5.79 12.74 -17.54
CA SER A 547 4.56 13.24 -16.93
C SER A 547 3.41 13.43 -17.93
N LYS A 548 3.73 13.64 -19.22
CA LYS A 548 2.75 13.79 -20.32
C LYS A 548 2.09 12.48 -20.72
N ILE A 549 2.66 11.34 -20.34
CA ILE A 549 2.15 10.02 -20.73
C ILE A 549 1.12 9.54 -19.70
N LYS A 550 -0.13 9.43 -20.14
CA LYS A 550 -1.21 8.90 -19.31
C LYS A 550 -0.90 7.48 -18.83
N ASP A 551 -1.14 7.22 -17.54
CA ASP A 551 -0.97 5.90 -16.92
C ASP A 551 0.43 5.26 -17.10
N TRP A 552 1.49 6.06 -17.28
CA TRP A 552 2.85 5.57 -17.62
C TRP A 552 3.37 4.47 -16.67
N ARG A 553 3.08 4.54 -15.36
CA ARG A 553 3.46 3.49 -14.38
C ARG A 553 2.90 2.12 -14.76
N ARG A 554 1.65 2.06 -15.22
CA ARG A 554 1.01 0.80 -15.60
C ARG A 554 1.74 0.18 -16.79
N MET A 555 2.19 0.98 -17.75
CA MET A 555 2.93 0.46 -18.91
C MET A 555 4.23 -0.27 -18.55
N LEU A 556 4.80 0.00 -17.37
CA LEU A 556 5.97 -0.71 -16.85
C LEU A 556 5.63 -2.12 -16.32
N ALA A 557 4.40 -2.35 -15.87
CA ALA A 557 3.98 -3.61 -15.25
C ALA A 557 3.89 -4.79 -16.24
N ASP A 558 4.18 -5.99 -15.74
CA ASP A 558 4.18 -7.22 -16.54
C ASP A 558 2.76 -7.66 -16.94
N GLU A 559 1.77 -7.31 -16.12
CA GLU A 559 0.36 -7.67 -16.28
C GLU A 559 -0.39 -6.71 -17.20
N THR A 560 0.21 -5.58 -17.57
CA THR A 560 -0.46 -4.59 -18.42
C THR A 560 -0.54 -5.10 -19.86
N PRO A 561 -1.75 -5.10 -20.48
CA PRO A 561 -1.93 -5.48 -21.87
C PRO A 561 -1.06 -4.63 -22.80
N THR A 562 -0.08 -5.26 -23.42
CA THR A 562 0.81 -4.68 -24.42
C THR A 562 1.24 -5.83 -25.32
N THR A 563 0.61 -5.94 -26.49
CA THR A 563 0.79 -7.11 -27.33
C THR A 563 2.18 -7.15 -27.96
N PHE A 564 2.82 -8.31 -27.97
CA PHE A 564 4.12 -8.53 -28.63
C PHE A 564 4.23 -9.96 -29.17
N THR A 565 5.23 -10.18 -30.03
CA THR A 565 5.53 -11.49 -30.61
C THR A 565 6.79 -12.08 -29.97
N LEU A 566 6.71 -13.34 -29.55
CA LEU A 566 7.86 -14.08 -29.02
C LEU A 566 7.64 -15.58 -29.23
N ASP A 567 8.70 -16.31 -29.57
CA ASP A 567 8.65 -17.74 -29.90
C ASP A 567 7.59 -18.08 -30.98
N GLY A 568 7.46 -17.19 -31.97
CA GLY A 568 6.51 -17.35 -33.08
C GLY A 568 5.03 -17.24 -32.69
N LYS A 569 4.73 -16.70 -31.51
CA LYS A 569 3.37 -16.52 -30.98
C LYS A 569 3.12 -15.10 -30.53
N ARG A 570 1.85 -14.68 -30.56
CA ARG A 570 1.42 -13.37 -30.03
C ARG A 570 0.96 -13.48 -28.58
N TRP A 571 1.44 -12.58 -27.75
CA TRP A 571 1.17 -12.57 -26.31
C TRP A 571 0.47 -11.28 -25.92
N GLN A 572 -0.47 -11.36 -24.97
CA GLN A 572 -1.20 -10.17 -24.49
C GLN A 572 -0.40 -9.37 -23.46
N THR A 573 0.33 -10.06 -22.57
CA THR A 573 1.11 -9.46 -21.50
C THR A 573 2.41 -10.25 -21.29
N VAL A 574 3.38 -9.66 -20.59
CA VAL A 574 4.62 -10.33 -20.19
C VAL A 574 4.31 -11.53 -19.28
N THR A 575 3.37 -11.34 -18.35
CA THR A 575 2.92 -12.42 -17.45
C THR A 575 2.34 -13.61 -18.21
N HIS A 576 1.55 -13.41 -19.27
CA HIS A 576 1.04 -14.53 -20.09
C HIS A 576 2.17 -15.41 -20.63
N TYR A 577 3.25 -14.80 -21.16
CA TYR A 577 4.40 -15.56 -21.68
C TYR A 577 5.17 -16.28 -20.56
N ILE A 578 5.36 -15.65 -19.40
CA ILE A 578 6.03 -16.26 -18.24
C ILE A 578 5.24 -17.49 -17.76
N LEU A 579 3.92 -17.35 -17.61
CA LEU A 579 3.04 -18.44 -17.18
C LEU A 579 3.03 -19.58 -18.20
N ALA A 580 2.95 -19.26 -19.49
CA ALA A 580 3.02 -20.26 -20.56
C ALA A 580 4.35 -21.01 -20.52
N SER A 581 5.47 -20.30 -20.33
CA SER A 581 6.83 -20.86 -20.40
C SER A 581 7.11 -21.98 -19.41
N GLN A 582 6.30 -22.11 -18.34
CA GLN A 582 6.31 -23.28 -17.45
C GLN A 582 5.97 -24.60 -18.17
N PHE A 583 5.34 -24.53 -19.35
CA PHE A 583 4.81 -25.68 -20.07
C PHE A 583 5.41 -25.86 -21.47
N LYS A 584 6.62 -25.35 -21.75
CA LYS A 584 7.25 -25.47 -23.09
C LYS A 584 7.35 -26.92 -23.60
N ALA A 585 7.49 -27.90 -22.70
CA ALA A 585 7.49 -29.33 -23.04
C ALA A 585 6.11 -29.85 -23.51
N HIS A 586 5.03 -29.12 -23.23
CA HIS A 586 3.65 -29.43 -23.60
C HIS A 586 3.11 -28.38 -24.58
N SER A 587 3.59 -28.43 -25.82
CA SER A 587 3.37 -27.41 -26.86
C SER A 587 1.90 -27.04 -27.10
N ALA A 588 0.98 -28.01 -27.03
CA ALA A 588 -0.45 -27.77 -27.18
C ALA A 588 -1.02 -26.91 -26.05
N PHE A 589 -0.63 -27.18 -24.79
CA PHE A 589 -1.08 -26.42 -23.63
C PHE A 589 -0.38 -25.07 -23.53
N PHE A 590 0.93 -25.02 -23.79
CA PHE A 590 1.69 -23.77 -23.94
C PHE A 590 1.00 -22.79 -24.91
N SER A 591 0.51 -23.31 -26.03
CA SER A 591 -0.16 -22.49 -27.06
C SER A 591 -1.47 -21.87 -26.59
N GLN A 592 -2.15 -22.43 -25.59
CA GLN A 592 -3.43 -21.88 -25.10
C GLN A 592 -3.27 -20.52 -24.43
N PHE A 593 -2.08 -20.20 -23.91
CA PHE A 593 -1.80 -18.91 -23.29
C PHE A 593 -1.52 -17.80 -24.32
N SER A 594 -1.34 -18.14 -25.60
CA SER A 594 -1.07 -17.16 -26.65
C SER A 594 -2.36 -16.73 -27.35
N LEU A 595 -2.40 -15.48 -27.81
CA LEU A 595 -3.53 -14.88 -28.50
C LEU A 595 -3.89 -15.59 -29.81
N ASP A 596 -3.00 -16.43 -30.32
CA ASP A 596 -3.24 -17.21 -31.54
C ASP A 596 -4.18 -18.40 -31.30
N SER A 597 -4.37 -18.80 -30.05
CA SER A 597 -5.32 -19.86 -29.67
C SER A 597 -6.75 -19.36 -29.44
N ASP A 598 -6.94 -18.04 -29.30
CA ASP A 598 -8.20 -17.39 -28.93
C ASP A 598 -8.84 -17.89 -27.60
N SER A 599 -8.09 -18.64 -26.79
CA SER A 599 -8.58 -19.26 -25.55
C SER A 599 -8.81 -18.23 -24.42
N GLU A 600 -9.57 -18.60 -23.40
CA GLU A 600 -9.74 -17.79 -22.19
C GLU A 600 -8.39 -17.49 -21.50
N LEU A 601 -7.48 -18.48 -21.46
CA LEU A 601 -6.13 -18.34 -20.90
C LEU A 601 -5.25 -17.34 -21.64
N SER A 602 -5.62 -16.97 -22.88
CA SER A 602 -4.87 -15.98 -23.67
C SER A 602 -5.36 -14.55 -23.50
N LYS A 603 -6.54 -14.37 -22.89
CA LYS A 603 -7.26 -13.09 -22.78
C LYS A 603 -7.43 -12.64 -21.34
N ASP A 604 -7.52 -13.58 -20.39
CA ASP A 604 -7.79 -13.32 -18.98
C ASP A 604 -6.63 -13.81 -18.10
N LEU A 605 -5.98 -12.86 -17.43
CA LEU A 605 -4.79 -13.16 -16.65
C LEU A 605 -5.08 -13.98 -15.39
N ASP A 606 -6.27 -13.86 -14.81
CA ASP A 606 -6.65 -14.60 -13.61
C ASP A 606 -6.82 -16.10 -13.93
N THR A 607 -7.44 -16.43 -15.06
CA THR A 607 -7.58 -17.80 -15.56
C THR A 607 -6.23 -18.37 -15.99
N ALA A 608 -5.37 -17.60 -16.67
CA ALA A 608 -4.00 -17.99 -16.98
C ALA A 608 -3.21 -18.32 -15.70
N THR A 609 -3.32 -17.46 -14.68
CA THR A 609 -2.70 -17.65 -13.37
C THR A 609 -3.23 -18.92 -12.69
N GLY A 610 -4.54 -19.12 -12.68
CA GLY A 610 -5.16 -20.34 -12.14
C GLY A 610 -4.72 -21.61 -12.85
N ALA A 611 -4.61 -21.59 -14.18
CA ALA A 611 -4.11 -22.72 -14.97
C ALA A 611 -2.62 -23.04 -14.68
N SER A 612 -1.83 -22.02 -14.36
CA SER A 612 -0.43 -22.19 -13.96
C SER A 612 -0.24 -22.62 -12.50
N SER A 613 -1.27 -22.45 -11.64
CA SER A 613 -1.20 -22.76 -10.21
C SER A 613 -0.88 -24.23 -9.92
N LYS A 614 -0.57 -24.55 -8.65
CA LYS A 614 -0.30 -25.93 -8.21
C LYS A 614 -1.44 -26.88 -8.57
N THR A 615 -2.69 -26.46 -8.37
CA THR A 615 -3.88 -27.26 -8.67
C THR A 615 -4.29 -27.20 -10.15
N GLY A 616 -3.85 -26.16 -10.87
CA GLY A 616 -4.27 -25.91 -12.25
C GLY A 616 -5.74 -25.50 -12.37
N MET A 617 -6.33 -24.97 -11.29
CA MET A 617 -7.74 -24.61 -11.20
C MET A 617 -7.95 -23.11 -10.99
N TYR A 618 -9.11 -22.61 -11.43
CA TYR A 618 -9.62 -21.28 -11.09
C TYR A 618 -11.11 -21.36 -10.79
N LYS A 619 -11.57 -20.76 -9.68
CA LYS A 619 -12.99 -20.76 -9.26
C LYS A 619 -13.67 -22.15 -9.33
N LYS A 620 -12.97 -23.19 -8.87
CA LYS A 620 -13.39 -24.62 -8.89
C LYS A 620 -13.48 -25.26 -10.29
N THR A 621 -13.06 -24.56 -11.35
CA THR A 621 -12.94 -25.10 -12.70
C THR A 621 -11.51 -25.59 -12.94
N GLN A 622 -11.35 -26.81 -13.45
CA GLN A 622 -10.06 -27.35 -13.88
C GLN A 622 -9.67 -26.74 -15.23
N LEU A 623 -8.59 -25.96 -15.27
CA LEU A 623 -8.09 -25.29 -16.48
C LEU A 623 -6.91 -26.03 -17.12
N ARG A 624 -6.01 -26.58 -16.29
CA ARG A 624 -4.89 -27.41 -16.73
C ARG A 624 -5.22 -28.90 -16.56
N PRO A 625 -5.03 -29.76 -17.58
CA PRO A 625 -5.10 -31.21 -17.40
C PRO A 625 -4.15 -31.71 -16.29
N LYS A 626 -4.58 -32.67 -15.47
CA LYS A 626 -3.81 -33.11 -14.29
C LYS A 626 -2.47 -33.76 -14.64
N GLU A 627 -2.37 -34.30 -15.85
CA GLU A 627 -1.19 -34.95 -16.41
C GLU A 627 -0.12 -33.94 -16.81
N ILE A 628 -0.51 -32.70 -17.11
CA ILE A 628 0.39 -31.61 -17.49
C ILE A 628 0.89 -30.95 -16.22
N LYS A 629 2.20 -31.03 -15.99
CA LYS A 629 2.87 -30.43 -14.83
C LYS A 629 3.74 -29.24 -15.26
N PRO A 630 3.85 -28.19 -14.43
CA PRO A 630 4.85 -27.17 -14.62
C PRO A 630 6.24 -27.80 -14.62
N ASP A 631 7.12 -27.26 -15.45
CA ASP A 631 8.51 -27.67 -15.50
C ASP A 631 9.22 -27.31 -14.16
N PRO A 632 9.69 -28.31 -13.38
CA PRO A 632 10.26 -28.06 -12.06
C PRO A 632 11.48 -27.13 -12.08
N GLN A 633 12.28 -27.17 -13.16
CA GLN A 633 13.48 -26.34 -13.29
C GLN A 633 13.17 -24.91 -13.75
N PHE A 634 11.90 -24.57 -14.01
CA PHE A 634 11.54 -23.22 -14.46
C PHE A 634 11.89 -22.17 -13.39
N PHE A 635 11.62 -22.52 -12.13
CA PHE A 635 11.87 -21.64 -10.99
C PHE A 635 13.35 -21.59 -10.55
N GLU A 636 14.23 -22.43 -11.12
CA GLU A 636 15.67 -22.44 -10.83
C GLU A 636 16.48 -21.39 -11.63
N GLY A 637 15.80 -20.56 -12.44
CA GLY A 637 16.41 -19.42 -13.14
C GLY A 637 15.74 -19.06 -14.47
N ARG A 638 15.16 -20.04 -15.15
CA ARG A 638 14.51 -19.84 -16.47
C ARG A 638 13.32 -18.90 -16.44
N HIS A 639 12.66 -18.72 -15.31
CA HIS A 639 11.64 -17.68 -15.13
C HIS A 639 12.21 -16.28 -15.36
N LYS A 640 13.45 -16.00 -14.95
CA LYS A 640 14.14 -14.74 -15.22
C LYS A 640 14.45 -14.59 -16.70
N ASP A 641 14.95 -15.66 -17.34
CA ASP A 641 15.22 -15.65 -18.79
C ASP A 641 13.95 -15.42 -19.61
N ALA A 642 12.86 -16.11 -19.25
CA ALA A 642 11.56 -15.94 -19.89
C ALA A 642 11.02 -14.52 -19.73
N ARG A 643 11.11 -13.97 -18.50
CA ARG A 643 10.74 -12.59 -18.23
C ARG A 643 11.58 -11.60 -19.03
N THR A 644 12.90 -11.74 -19.04
CA THR A 644 13.82 -10.87 -19.80
C THR A 644 13.52 -10.92 -21.30
N ALA A 645 13.26 -12.10 -21.86
CA ALA A 645 12.90 -12.24 -23.28
C ALA A 645 11.57 -11.54 -23.60
N ALA A 646 10.55 -11.71 -22.75
CA ALA A 646 9.25 -11.07 -22.92
C ALA A 646 9.31 -9.55 -22.73
N LEU A 647 10.05 -9.04 -21.75
CA LEU A 647 10.28 -7.61 -21.56
C LEU A 647 10.97 -7.01 -22.79
N ASN A 648 12.04 -7.64 -23.28
CA ASN A 648 12.70 -7.19 -24.51
C ASN A 648 11.74 -7.16 -25.70
N ALA A 649 10.90 -8.19 -25.88
CA ALA A 649 9.92 -8.21 -26.96
C ALA A 649 8.87 -7.09 -26.80
N LYS A 650 8.25 -6.97 -25.62
CA LYS A 650 7.28 -5.91 -25.27
C LYS A 650 7.83 -4.51 -25.59
N PHE A 651 9.00 -4.18 -25.05
CA PHE A 651 9.58 -2.85 -25.16
C PHE A 651 10.32 -2.60 -26.49
N ARG A 652 10.52 -3.60 -27.36
CA ARG A 652 11.02 -3.36 -28.73
C ARG A 652 9.89 -3.21 -29.74
N GLU A 653 8.80 -3.96 -29.58
CA GLU A 653 7.68 -3.93 -30.52
C GLU A 653 6.68 -2.81 -30.23
N SER A 654 6.46 -2.45 -28.95
CA SER A 654 5.58 -1.35 -28.57
C SER A 654 6.35 -0.03 -28.46
N ALA A 655 6.14 0.87 -29.42
CA ALA A 655 6.74 2.21 -29.41
C ALA A 655 6.35 3.02 -28.16
N ASP A 656 5.10 2.90 -27.70
CA ASP A 656 4.61 3.62 -26.51
C ASP A 656 5.26 3.09 -25.23
N ALA A 657 5.31 1.76 -25.05
CA ALA A 657 5.96 1.16 -23.89
C ALA A 657 7.46 1.48 -23.89
N ASN A 658 8.11 1.38 -25.06
CA ASN A 658 9.53 1.76 -25.23
C ASN A 658 9.77 3.19 -24.76
N LYS A 659 8.98 4.14 -25.28
CA LYS A 659 9.07 5.56 -24.94
C LYS A 659 8.96 5.76 -23.42
N VAL A 660 7.99 5.12 -22.77
CA VAL A 660 7.83 5.21 -21.31
C VAL A 660 9.07 4.70 -20.59
N LEU A 661 9.57 3.50 -20.93
CA LEU A 661 10.72 2.93 -20.25
C LEU A 661 11.97 3.81 -20.39
N ILE A 662 12.24 4.34 -21.59
CA ILE A 662 13.37 5.25 -21.83
C ILE A 662 13.22 6.57 -21.06
N LEU A 663 12.00 7.12 -20.99
CA LEU A 663 11.73 8.35 -20.26
C LEU A 663 11.83 8.21 -18.73
N THR A 664 11.92 6.98 -18.20
CA THR A 664 12.31 6.77 -16.79
C THR A 664 13.81 6.97 -16.52
N ARG A 665 14.62 7.22 -17.56
CA ARG A 665 16.04 7.61 -17.48
C ARG A 665 16.87 6.76 -16.52
N ASP A 666 17.47 7.38 -15.49
CA ASP A 666 18.33 6.78 -14.47
C ASP A 666 17.57 6.46 -13.19
N ALA A 667 16.26 6.70 -13.11
CA ALA A 667 15.45 6.40 -11.93
C ALA A 667 15.51 4.92 -11.55
N THR A 668 15.50 4.67 -10.25
CA THR A 668 15.29 3.34 -9.67
C THR A 668 13.84 2.93 -9.88
N LEU A 669 13.60 1.77 -10.50
CA LEU A 669 12.25 1.24 -10.73
C LEU A 669 11.94 0.15 -9.70
N LYS A 670 10.87 0.32 -8.94
CA LYS A 670 10.39 -0.66 -7.96
C LYS A 670 9.02 -1.22 -8.34
N HIS A 671 8.91 -2.54 -8.31
CA HIS A 671 7.64 -3.23 -8.48
C HIS A 671 6.93 -3.37 -7.13
N PHE A 672 5.69 -2.88 -7.06
CA PHE A 672 4.88 -2.99 -5.87
C PHE A 672 4.19 -4.37 -5.81
N MET A 673 4.43 -5.09 -4.71
CA MET A 673 3.73 -6.33 -4.38
C MET A 673 2.93 -6.15 -3.08
N ARG A 674 1.69 -6.68 -3.06
CA ARG A 674 0.85 -6.57 -1.86
C ARG A 674 1.31 -7.56 -0.78
N GLY A 675 1.51 -7.06 0.44
CA GLY A 675 1.90 -7.88 1.59
C GLY A 675 3.40 -8.20 1.68
N SER A 676 4.22 -7.57 0.81
CA SER A 676 5.67 -7.69 0.82
C SER A 676 6.30 -6.31 0.57
N PRO A 677 7.56 -6.08 1.00
CA PRO A 677 8.32 -4.90 0.60
C PRO A 677 8.38 -4.75 -0.93
N ALA A 678 8.41 -3.51 -1.41
CA ALA A 678 8.56 -3.26 -2.85
C ALA A 678 9.96 -3.68 -3.33
N GLU A 679 10.01 -4.48 -4.39
CA GLU A 679 11.26 -5.02 -4.92
C GLU A 679 11.80 -4.13 -6.03
N THR A 680 13.12 -3.96 -6.06
CA THR A 680 13.80 -3.28 -7.17
C THR A 680 13.76 -4.17 -8.41
N ASP A 681 13.28 -3.64 -9.53
CA ASP A 681 13.17 -4.37 -10.80
C ASP A 681 14.44 -4.19 -11.64
N ASP A 682 15.51 -4.89 -11.24
CA ASP A 682 16.81 -4.84 -11.91
C ASP A 682 16.75 -5.29 -13.37
N LEU A 683 15.90 -6.28 -13.68
CA LEU A 683 15.73 -6.80 -15.03
C LEU A 683 15.12 -5.74 -15.96
N LEU A 684 14.10 -5.01 -15.50
CA LEU A 684 13.50 -3.94 -16.28
C LEU A 684 14.48 -2.79 -16.52
N MET A 685 15.27 -2.42 -15.51
CA MET A 685 16.31 -1.41 -15.64
C MET A 685 17.45 -1.85 -16.57
N GLU A 686 17.78 -3.14 -16.61
CA GLU A 686 18.72 -3.70 -17.58
C GLU A 686 18.17 -3.65 -19.01
N VAL A 687 16.91 -4.01 -19.21
CA VAL A 687 16.23 -3.89 -20.52
C VAL A 687 16.23 -2.43 -20.98
N ARG A 688 15.91 -1.47 -20.10
CA ARG A 688 16.00 -0.02 -20.39
C ARG A 688 17.38 0.35 -20.93
N ARG A 689 18.44 -0.05 -20.23
CA ARG A 689 19.83 0.21 -20.65
C ARG A 689 20.17 -0.44 -21.99
N GLY A 690 19.65 -1.62 -22.28
CA GLY A 690 19.83 -2.30 -23.55
C GLY A 690 19.14 -1.60 -24.73
N LEU A 691 18.07 -0.86 -24.47
CA LEU A 691 17.32 -0.08 -25.47
C LEU A 691 17.87 1.33 -25.67
N SER A 692 18.57 1.88 -24.67
CA SER A 692 19.22 3.20 -24.74
C SER A 692 20.58 3.19 -25.46
N LYS A 693 21.09 2.02 -25.84
CA LYS A 693 22.31 1.84 -26.65
C LYS A 693 21.92 1.70 -28.11
#